data_AF-A0A9X3KFL6-F1
#
_entry.id   AF-A0A9X3KFL6-F1
#
_cell.length_a   1.000
_cell.length_b   1.000
_cell.length_c   1.000
_cell.angle_alpha   90.00
_cell.angle_beta   90.00
_cell.angle_gamma   90.00
#
_symmetry.space_group_name_H-M   'P 1'
#
loop_
_entity.id
_entity.type
_entity.pdbx_description
1 polymer ?
#
loop_
_entity_poly.entity_id
_entity_poly.type
_entity_poly.pdbx_seq_one_letter_code
_entity_poly.pdbx_strand_id
1 'polypeptide(L)'
;MSGDYRIKGAGRLTPARTARFTFDGKIYQALEGDTVASALLANGVHLIGRSFKYHRPRGFLSAGPEEPNALIDVSRDSLRKQPNVRATVQEVFDGAIIASQNRFPSLSFDLSAINDLLSPMFAAGFYYKTFMWPKAAWHRIYEPLIRRAAGLGKAPSEPDADHYSGRYAHCDVLVAGAGVAGLTAALAAAKTGASVILVDENAEVGGALRFDTGTVIDGLPGYEWAQKVFAELKSLPNVRVLTRTTAFGYYNHNFVALAERVTDHLATPARHQPRERLWQVRAKKVVLAAGAIERHMVFANNDRPGIMLASAARTYLNHYGVAVGQNVGVYTAHDSAYETAFDLKKAGVKIAAIVDCRENPDQRLLDEARARGIEVLAGHSVYNTAGRLRVSSMTVGRNGGSNKRKIAIDALVVSAGWTPSVHLFSQSRGKLKFDAANQRFLPDIHVQNGVSIGACNGTDDLSALIAEAAAAGGGGVEFSGENARTWTGGMIGAAEGAGEGTGVKAFIDFQHDVCAKDIRLAVREGMHSVEHIKRFTTNGMASDQGKMSNMHGLAIASEALGRDLPKVGLTTFRQPYTPVTFGTLINHSRGALFDPARKTPMHEEELAAGAVFEDVGNWKRAWFFPRAGEDMHEAINRECKTVRTSVGVFDASTLGKIEVVGPDAAKFLNLIYTNAWDTLKPGRCRYGIMTREDGFVYDDGVVGRLAEDRFHVTTTTGGAPRVLQHMEDYLQTEFPDLNVWLTSATEQWAVIAVQGPKAREVIAPFVEGIDLSPEAFPHMAVAEGTFCGVPTRLFRVSFTGELGFEINVPADYGAAVWSAIRERAEAVGGCLYGTETMHILRAEKGYIIVGQDTDGTVTPDDAGLAWAVSKKKTDFVGIRGLKRPDLTRSGRKQLVGLKTKDRLIVPDEGGQIVVDPNQPKPMTMLGHVTSAYWSENLGHSIAFALVADGRARMGETLYIPLADKTIAVEVTDMVFLDKEGARLNG
;
A
#
# COMPACT_ATOMS: atom_id res chain seq x y z
N MET A 1 -41.28 20.58 -0.08
CA MET A 1 -41.02 19.53 -1.10
C MET A 1 -39.66 19.82 -1.69
N SER A 2 -38.75 18.85 -1.69
CA SER A 2 -37.34 19.03 -2.03
C SER A 2 -37.08 18.71 -3.51
N GLY A 3 -37.12 19.74 -4.36
CA GLY A 3 -36.64 19.71 -5.75
C GLY A 3 -37.70 19.56 -6.85
N ASP A 4 -37.45 20.23 -7.98
CA ASP A 4 -38.37 20.32 -9.14
C ASP A 4 -38.56 19.00 -9.91
N TYR A 5 -37.65 18.03 -9.71
CA TYR A 5 -37.65 16.73 -10.41
C TYR A 5 -38.03 15.55 -9.51
N ARG A 6 -38.32 15.80 -8.22
CA ARG A 6 -38.76 14.75 -7.31
C ARG A 6 -40.27 14.53 -7.45
N ILE A 7 -40.67 13.31 -7.76
CA ILE A 7 -42.07 12.94 -7.98
C ILE A 7 -42.71 12.58 -6.64
N LYS A 8 -43.79 13.29 -6.29
CA LYS A 8 -44.52 13.06 -5.04
C LYS A 8 -45.07 11.62 -4.99
N GLY A 9 -44.75 10.89 -3.92
CA GLY A 9 -45.20 9.51 -3.71
C GLY A 9 -44.42 8.45 -4.49
N ALA A 10 -43.35 8.82 -5.21
CA ALA A 10 -42.45 7.89 -5.86
C ALA A 10 -41.16 7.70 -5.04
N GLY A 11 -40.44 6.61 -5.31
CA GLY A 11 -39.22 6.25 -4.59
C GLY A 11 -39.52 5.60 -3.23
N ARG A 12 -38.45 5.24 -2.52
CA ARG A 12 -38.50 4.51 -1.25
C ARG A 12 -37.99 5.30 -0.05
N LEU A 13 -37.38 6.46 -0.28
CA LEU A 13 -36.86 7.31 0.78
C LEU A 13 -37.95 8.06 1.56
N THR A 14 -39.22 8.05 1.17
CA THR A 14 -40.26 8.76 1.96
C THR A 14 -40.91 7.80 2.96
N PRO A 15 -40.99 8.12 4.27
CA PRO A 15 -40.70 9.41 4.92
C PRO A 15 -39.29 9.51 5.56
N ALA A 16 -38.29 10.00 4.82
CA ALA A 16 -36.96 10.37 5.34
C ALA A 16 -36.91 11.85 5.72
N ARG A 17 -35.94 12.17 6.59
CA ARG A 17 -35.63 13.55 6.99
C ARG A 17 -34.96 14.29 5.85
N THR A 18 -35.12 15.62 5.82
CA THR A 18 -34.41 16.48 4.88
C THR A 18 -32.99 16.78 5.38
N ALA A 19 -32.01 16.73 4.48
CA ALA A 19 -30.64 17.21 4.70
C ALA A 19 -30.34 18.39 3.76
N ARG A 20 -29.36 19.22 4.13
CA ARG A 20 -28.86 20.31 3.29
C ARG A 20 -27.37 20.12 3.01
N PHE A 21 -26.96 20.39 1.79
CA PHE A 21 -25.56 20.33 1.40
C PHE A 21 -25.23 21.47 0.44
N THR A 22 -23.95 21.79 0.34
CA THR A 22 -23.44 22.82 -0.57
C THR A 22 -22.80 22.15 -1.76
N PHE A 23 -23.19 22.55 -2.97
CA PHE A 23 -22.51 22.18 -4.22
C PHE A 23 -22.10 23.44 -4.97
N ASP A 24 -20.79 23.59 -5.23
CA ASP A 24 -20.22 24.75 -5.91
C ASP A 24 -20.64 26.11 -5.30
N GLY A 25 -20.76 26.16 -3.96
CA GLY A 25 -21.15 27.36 -3.19
C GLY A 25 -22.66 27.62 -3.11
N LYS A 26 -23.50 26.80 -3.75
CA LYS A 26 -24.96 26.90 -3.66
C LYS A 26 -25.52 25.79 -2.75
N ILE A 27 -26.48 26.15 -1.90
CA ILE A 27 -27.16 25.22 -1.01
C ILE A 27 -28.27 24.49 -1.76
N TYR A 28 -28.35 23.17 -1.57
CA TYR A 28 -29.38 22.28 -2.11
C TYR A 28 -30.02 21.46 -1.00
N GLN A 29 -31.24 20.96 -1.24
CA GLN A 29 -31.95 20.05 -0.34
C GLN A 29 -31.82 18.61 -0.84
N ALA A 30 -31.68 17.68 0.10
CA ALA A 30 -31.68 16.23 -0.12
C ALA A 30 -32.61 15.55 0.90
N LEU A 31 -32.90 14.27 0.67
CA LEU A 31 -33.46 13.37 1.68
C LEU A 31 -32.34 12.50 2.24
N GLU A 32 -32.42 12.14 3.51
CA GLU A 32 -31.53 11.12 4.09
C GLU A 32 -31.62 9.83 3.28
N GLY A 33 -30.45 9.27 2.92
CA GLY A 33 -30.34 8.13 1.98
C GLY A 33 -30.15 8.53 0.51
N ASP A 34 -30.31 9.81 0.13
CA ASP A 34 -29.90 10.27 -1.19
C ASP A 34 -28.38 10.15 -1.36
N THR A 35 -27.97 9.89 -2.60
CA THR A 35 -26.60 10.15 -3.04
C THR A 35 -26.49 11.58 -3.55
N VAL A 36 -25.27 12.11 -3.68
CA VAL A 36 -25.06 13.44 -4.25
C VAL A 36 -25.67 13.53 -5.65
N ALA A 37 -25.58 12.46 -6.45
CA ALA A 37 -26.19 12.40 -7.76
C ALA A 37 -27.73 12.47 -7.72
N SER A 38 -28.38 11.66 -6.88
CA SER A 38 -29.85 11.67 -6.78
C SER A 38 -30.37 13.01 -6.24
N ALA A 39 -29.68 13.60 -5.27
CA ALA A 39 -30.02 14.90 -4.71
C ALA A 39 -29.86 16.04 -5.73
N LEU A 40 -28.76 16.06 -6.49
CA LEU A 40 -28.54 17.07 -7.53
C LEU A 40 -29.57 16.96 -8.66
N LEU A 41 -29.86 15.74 -9.13
CA LEU A 41 -30.91 15.49 -10.12
C LEU A 41 -32.29 15.93 -9.61
N ALA A 42 -32.63 15.65 -8.35
CA ALA A 42 -33.89 16.10 -7.75
C ALA A 42 -34.04 17.63 -7.82
N ASN A 43 -32.94 18.38 -7.73
CA ASN A 43 -32.89 19.84 -7.83
C ASN A 43 -32.63 20.35 -9.26
N GLY A 44 -32.78 19.51 -10.29
CA GLY A 44 -32.65 19.88 -11.70
C GLY A 44 -31.22 20.15 -12.18
N VAL A 45 -30.21 19.69 -11.44
CA VAL A 45 -28.80 19.81 -11.82
C VAL A 45 -28.39 18.57 -12.61
N HIS A 46 -28.11 18.74 -13.91
CA HIS A 46 -27.67 17.65 -14.79
C HIS A 46 -26.21 17.76 -15.24
N LEU A 47 -25.62 18.95 -15.12
CA LEU A 47 -24.22 19.22 -15.44
C LEU A 47 -23.39 19.09 -14.17
N ILE A 48 -22.46 18.13 -14.15
CA ILE A 48 -21.67 17.79 -12.95
C ILE A 48 -20.17 17.94 -13.15
N GLY A 49 -19.69 17.84 -14.39
CA GLY A 49 -18.26 17.83 -14.68
C GLY A 49 -17.91 18.27 -16.08
N ARG A 50 -16.61 18.28 -16.34
CA ARG A 50 -15.98 18.60 -17.63
C ARG A 50 -15.01 17.49 -17.99
N SER A 51 -15.06 17.06 -19.25
CA SER A 51 -14.24 15.94 -19.72
C SER A 51 -12.74 16.26 -19.66
N PHE A 52 -11.91 15.25 -19.43
CA PHE A 52 -10.49 15.40 -19.11
C PHE A 52 -9.70 16.17 -20.19
N LYS A 53 -9.90 15.83 -21.46
CA LYS A 53 -9.08 16.31 -22.57
C LYS A 53 -9.77 17.44 -23.33
N TYR A 54 -11.05 17.24 -23.66
CA TYR A 54 -11.81 18.16 -24.50
C TYR A 54 -12.60 19.21 -23.70
N HIS A 55 -12.67 19.10 -22.36
CA HIS A 55 -13.49 19.97 -21.51
C HIS A 55 -14.97 20.04 -21.96
N ARG A 56 -15.48 18.95 -22.51
CA ARG A 56 -16.88 18.84 -22.91
C ARG A 56 -17.78 18.77 -21.66
N PRO A 57 -18.97 19.40 -21.68
CA PRO A 57 -19.92 19.28 -20.58
C PRO A 57 -20.29 17.81 -20.33
N ARG A 58 -20.23 17.35 -19.07
CA ARG A 58 -20.61 15.98 -18.69
C ARG A 58 -21.68 15.96 -17.60
N GLY A 59 -22.58 14.99 -17.71
CA GLY A 59 -23.61 14.69 -16.71
C GLY A 59 -23.42 13.31 -16.10
N PHE A 60 -24.34 12.93 -15.21
CA PHE A 60 -24.42 11.58 -14.65
C PHE A 60 -24.71 10.57 -15.76
N LEU A 61 -23.89 9.52 -15.85
CA LEU A 61 -24.09 8.42 -16.79
C LEU A 61 -24.75 7.22 -16.12
N SER A 62 -24.43 6.96 -14.85
CA SER A 62 -24.84 5.76 -14.12
C SER A 62 -25.44 6.10 -12.74
N ALA A 63 -25.67 5.08 -11.90
CA ALA A 63 -26.16 5.23 -10.53
C ALA A 63 -25.36 4.40 -9.49
N GLY A 64 -24.17 3.93 -9.88
CA GLY A 64 -23.32 3.04 -9.09
C GLY A 64 -21.82 3.36 -9.21
N PRO A 65 -20.93 2.44 -8.78
CA PRO A 65 -19.48 2.63 -8.83
C PRO A 65 -18.87 2.66 -10.24
N GLU A 66 -19.64 2.29 -11.27
CA GLU A 66 -19.26 2.35 -12.68
C GLU A 66 -19.29 3.77 -13.28
N GLU A 67 -19.77 4.77 -12.53
CA GLU A 67 -19.87 6.16 -12.98
C GLU A 67 -18.49 6.73 -13.39
N PRO A 68 -18.34 7.20 -14.65
CA PRO A 68 -17.08 7.74 -15.17
C PRO A 68 -16.99 9.27 -15.19
N ASN A 69 -18.12 9.99 -15.12
CA ASN A 69 -18.19 11.44 -15.33
C ASN A 69 -18.27 12.22 -14.02
N ALA A 70 -19.16 11.80 -13.12
CA ALA A 70 -19.59 12.57 -11.95
C ALA A 70 -18.61 12.46 -10.78
N LEU A 71 -17.37 12.92 -10.99
CA LEU A 71 -16.33 12.97 -9.97
C LEU A 71 -16.33 14.32 -9.24
N ILE A 72 -16.35 14.26 -7.91
CA ILE A 72 -16.53 15.41 -7.01
C ILE A 72 -15.46 15.43 -5.92
N ASP A 73 -15.15 16.64 -5.45
CA ASP A 73 -14.42 16.85 -4.20
C ASP A 73 -15.46 16.88 -3.07
N VAL A 74 -15.28 16.03 -2.06
CA VAL A 74 -16.11 16.01 -0.84
C VAL A 74 -15.26 16.52 0.31
N SER A 75 -15.79 17.47 1.08
CA SER A 75 -15.15 17.95 2.28
C SER A 75 -16.15 18.06 3.43
N ARG A 76 -15.71 17.62 4.61
CA ARG A 76 -16.42 17.90 5.87
C ARG A 76 -15.92 19.21 6.50
N ASP A 77 -14.63 19.48 6.36
CA ASP A 77 -13.94 20.68 6.84
C ASP A 77 -12.64 20.91 6.05
N SER A 78 -11.79 21.85 6.50
CA SER A 78 -10.53 22.20 5.81
C SER A 78 -9.47 21.09 5.85
N LEU A 79 -9.52 20.18 6.83
CA LEU A 79 -8.56 19.07 6.98
C LEU A 79 -9.09 17.78 6.35
N ARG A 80 -10.42 17.58 6.34
CA ARG A 80 -11.08 16.38 5.82
C ARG A 80 -11.63 16.63 4.42
N LYS A 81 -10.75 16.46 3.44
CA LYS A 81 -11.07 16.61 2.01
C LYS A 81 -10.67 15.36 1.22
N GLN A 82 -11.60 14.85 0.41
CA GLN A 82 -11.38 13.72 -0.49
C GLN A 82 -11.72 14.10 -1.94
N PRO A 83 -10.75 14.09 -2.86
CA PRO A 83 -11.00 14.30 -4.28
C PRO A 83 -11.44 13.00 -4.99
N ASN A 84 -11.91 13.15 -6.23
CA ASN A 84 -12.28 12.07 -7.15
C ASN A 84 -13.32 11.07 -6.58
N VAL A 85 -14.18 11.51 -5.66
CA VAL A 85 -15.30 10.69 -5.16
C VAL A 85 -16.38 10.65 -6.22
N ARG A 86 -17.06 9.51 -6.42
CA ARG A 86 -18.20 9.44 -7.33
C ARG A 86 -19.45 9.97 -6.66
N ALA A 87 -20.11 10.94 -7.29
CA ALA A 87 -21.37 11.49 -6.80
C ALA A 87 -22.48 10.43 -6.66
N THR A 88 -22.39 9.33 -7.43
CA THR A 88 -23.37 8.23 -7.42
C THR A 88 -23.26 7.31 -6.22
N VAL A 89 -22.14 7.32 -5.49
CA VAL A 89 -21.92 6.44 -4.31
C VAL A 89 -21.77 7.23 -3.01
N GLN A 90 -21.47 8.53 -3.08
CA GLN A 90 -21.42 9.40 -1.91
C GLN A 90 -22.83 9.69 -1.41
N GLU A 91 -23.18 9.18 -0.23
CA GLU A 91 -24.39 9.57 0.49
C GLU A 91 -24.30 11.03 0.93
N VAL A 92 -25.41 11.76 0.83
CA VAL A 92 -25.49 13.13 1.34
C VAL A 92 -25.66 13.09 2.86
N PHE A 93 -24.85 13.88 3.56
CA PHE A 93 -25.04 14.18 4.97
C PHE A 93 -25.26 15.70 5.16
N ASP A 94 -25.95 16.07 6.24
CA ASP A 94 -26.24 17.49 6.51
C ASP A 94 -24.94 18.29 6.71
N GLY A 95 -24.82 19.41 6.01
CA GLY A 95 -23.63 20.26 6.01
C GLY A 95 -22.51 19.81 5.07
N ALA A 96 -22.68 18.74 4.27
CA ALA A 96 -21.67 18.33 3.31
C ALA A 96 -21.28 19.46 2.34
N ILE A 97 -19.98 19.66 2.12
CA ILE A 97 -19.45 20.65 1.16
C ILE A 97 -18.88 19.88 -0.03
N ILE A 98 -19.40 20.19 -1.21
CA ILE A 98 -19.10 19.48 -2.45
C ILE A 98 -18.69 20.48 -3.52
N ALA A 99 -17.64 20.14 -4.27
CA ALA A 99 -17.19 20.93 -5.41
C ALA A 99 -17.04 20.07 -6.66
N SER A 100 -17.40 20.62 -7.82
CA SER A 100 -17.09 20.00 -9.11
C SER A 100 -15.62 20.20 -9.50
N GLN A 101 -15.14 19.28 -10.34
CA GLN A 101 -13.75 19.18 -10.74
C GLN A 101 -13.52 19.61 -12.20
N ASN A 102 -12.25 19.81 -12.53
CA ASN A 102 -11.76 20.04 -13.89
C ASN A 102 -12.43 21.19 -14.68
N ARG A 103 -12.69 22.33 -14.01
CA ARG A 103 -13.41 23.49 -14.60
C ARG A 103 -12.76 24.82 -14.26
N PHE A 104 -12.80 25.81 -15.17
CA PHE A 104 -12.41 27.18 -14.87
C PHE A 104 -13.12 28.24 -15.75
N PRO A 105 -13.76 29.28 -15.19
CA PRO A 105 -14.00 29.49 -13.76
C PRO A 105 -15.16 28.66 -13.19
N SER A 106 -16.08 28.16 -14.02
CA SER A 106 -17.30 27.47 -13.57
C SER A 106 -17.70 26.31 -14.51
N LEU A 107 -18.63 25.45 -14.08
CA LEU A 107 -19.12 24.36 -14.93
C LEU A 107 -19.83 24.87 -16.18
N SER A 108 -20.62 25.94 -16.10
CA SER A 108 -21.41 26.45 -17.23
C SER A 108 -20.59 27.32 -18.20
N PHE A 109 -19.59 28.02 -17.66
CA PHE A 109 -18.63 28.85 -18.39
C PHE A 109 -17.20 28.37 -18.09
N ASP A 110 -16.69 27.51 -18.98
CA ASP A 110 -15.35 26.91 -18.91
C ASP A 110 -14.51 27.41 -20.10
N LEU A 111 -13.41 28.12 -19.81
CA LEU A 111 -12.51 28.68 -20.83
C LEU A 111 -11.76 27.59 -21.59
N SER A 112 -11.46 26.47 -20.93
CA SER A 112 -10.74 25.34 -21.55
C SER A 112 -11.61 24.57 -22.56
N ALA A 113 -12.91 24.88 -22.67
CA ALA A 113 -13.79 24.30 -23.68
C ALA A 113 -13.36 24.61 -25.13
N ILE A 114 -12.44 25.57 -25.34
CA ILE A 114 -11.79 25.80 -26.64
C ILE A 114 -11.04 24.56 -27.15
N ASN A 115 -10.58 23.67 -26.25
CA ASN A 115 -9.93 22.41 -26.61
C ASN A 115 -10.83 21.51 -27.47
N ASP A 116 -12.15 21.59 -27.32
CA ASP A 116 -13.09 20.80 -28.12
C ASP A 116 -13.04 21.21 -29.61
N LEU A 117 -12.83 22.50 -29.89
CA LEU A 117 -12.65 23.04 -31.25
C LEU A 117 -11.33 22.59 -31.85
N LEU A 118 -10.28 22.53 -31.02
CA LEU A 118 -8.94 22.08 -31.39
C LEU A 118 -8.78 20.55 -31.38
N SER A 119 -9.86 19.80 -31.13
CA SER A 119 -9.84 18.33 -31.02
C SER A 119 -9.17 17.56 -32.16
N PRO A 120 -9.16 18.01 -33.44
CA PRO A 120 -8.39 17.34 -34.50
C PRO A 120 -6.88 17.29 -34.25
N MET A 121 -6.33 18.25 -33.49
CA MET A 121 -4.90 18.26 -33.13
C MET A 121 -4.57 17.29 -31.99
N PHE A 122 -5.57 16.85 -31.22
CA PHE A 122 -5.41 15.95 -30.09
C PHE A 122 -5.84 14.53 -30.45
N ALA A 123 -5.30 13.95 -31.53
CA ALA A 123 -5.57 12.54 -31.86
C ALA A 123 -4.97 11.58 -30.81
N ALA A 124 -5.46 10.34 -30.74
CA ALA A 124 -4.81 9.31 -29.93
C ALA A 124 -3.32 9.17 -30.31
N GLY A 125 -2.46 9.08 -29.30
CA GLY A 125 -1.01 9.04 -29.48
C GLY A 125 -0.30 10.37 -29.78
N PHE A 126 -1.02 11.49 -29.89
CA PHE A 126 -0.43 12.83 -30.09
C PHE A 126 0.71 13.13 -29.10
N TYR A 127 0.52 12.80 -27.82
CA TYR A 127 1.51 13.04 -26.78
C TYR A 127 2.86 12.36 -27.05
N TYR A 128 2.83 11.12 -27.56
CA TYR A 128 4.04 10.37 -27.91
C TYR A 128 4.77 10.96 -29.12
N LYS A 129 4.05 11.64 -30.02
CA LYS A 129 4.62 12.24 -31.23
C LYS A 129 5.14 13.67 -31.00
N THR A 130 4.52 14.42 -30.08
CA THR A 130 4.78 15.86 -29.92
C THR A 130 5.69 16.19 -28.74
N PHE A 131 5.56 15.51 -27.59
CA PHE A 131 6.22 15.96 -26.35
C PHE A 131 7.55 15.25 -26.05
N MET A 132 7.99 14.32 -26.89
CA MET A 132 9.26 13.59 -26.71
C MET A 132 10.49 14.37 -27.18
N TRP A 133 10.33 15.44 -27.96
CA TRP A 133 11.45 16.17 -28.55
C TRP A 133 11.24 17.69 -28.57
N PRO A 134 12.28 18.51 -28.30
CA PRO A 134 13.58 18.14 -27.73
C PRO A 134 13.46 17.76 -26.24
N LYS A 135 14.30 16.84 -25.74
CA LYS A 135 14.25 16.33 -24.35
C LYS A 135 14.26 17.44 -23.29
N ALA A 136 14.97 18.55 -23.54
CA ALA A 136 15.02 19.69 -22.63
C ALA A 136 13.66 20.42 -22.48
N ALA A 137 12.83 20.42 -23.53
CA ALA A 137 11.50 21.03 -23.50
C ALA A 137 10.51 20.22 -22.66
N TRP A 138 10.70 18.89 -22.54
CA TRP A 138 9.90 18.07 -21.63
C TRP A 138 9.94 18.59 -20.20
N HIS A 139 11.13 18.70 -19.61
CA HIS A 139 11.27 19.10 -18.20
C HIS A 139 10.93 20.57 -17.95
N ARG A 140 11.16 21.46 -18.92
CA ARG A 140 11.03 22.92 -18.72
C ARG A 140 9.70 23.51 -19.18
N ILE A 141 9.02 22.89 -20.15
CA ILE A 141 7.82 23.44 -20.80
C ILE A 141 6.65 22.47 -20.70
N TYR A 142 6.80 21.27 -21.26
CA TYR A 142 5.68 20.35 -21.42
C TYR A 142 5.23 19.75 -20.08
N GLU A 143 6.15 19.20 -19.29
CA GLU A 143 5.83 18.54 -18.02
C GLU A 143 5.15 19.49 -17.01
N PRO A 144 5.64 20.72 -16.75
CA PRO A 144 4.98 21.63 -15.82
C PRO A 144 3.56 22.05 -16.27
N LEU A 145 3.39 22.36 -17.57
CA LEU A 145 2.10 22.75 -18.14
C LEU A 145 1.12 21.57 -18.12
N ILE A 146 1.57 20.38 -18.55
CA ILE A 146 0.76 19.16 -18.53
C ILE A 146 0.40 18.80 -17.10
N ARG A 147 1.31 18.79 -16.12
CA ARG A 147 0.96 18.48 -14.72
C ARG A 147 -0.07 19.45 -14.12
N ARG A 148 -0.02 20.73 -14.51
CA ARG A 148 -1.00 21.73 -14.06
C ARG A 148 -2.39 21.53 -14.70
N ALA A 149 -2.42 21.05 -15.95
CA ALA A 149 -3.65 20.78 -16.69
C ALA A 149 -4.18 19.34 -16.52
N ALA A 150 -3.31 18.39 -16.16
CA ALA A 150 -3.58 16.97 -16.06
C ALA A 150 -3.90 16.61 -14.61
N GLY A 151 -5.19 16.55 -14.33
CA GLY A 151 -5.72 16.12 -13.04
C GLY A 151 -7.19 16.50 -12.93
N LEU A 152 -8.00 15.65 -12.30
CA LEU A 152 -9.42 15.94 -12.06
C LEU A 152 -9.59 16.64 -10.71
N GLY A 153 -9.48 15.90 -9.60
CA GLY A 153 -9.52 16.44 -8.25
C GLY A 153 -8.15 16.83 -7.68
N LYS A 154 -8.16 17.70 -6.65
CA LYS A 154 -6.96 18.19 -5.97
C LYS A 154 -6.77 17.47 -4.63
N ALA A 155 -5.62 16.82 -4.46
CA ALA A 155 -5.24 16.19 -3.20
C ALA A 155 -5.09 17.25 -2.08
N PRO A 156 -5.44 16.92 -0.82
CA PRO A 156 -5.17 17.80 0.33
C PRO A 156 -3.65 17.97 0.55
N SER A 157 -3.25 19.15 1.02
CA SER A 157 -1.87 19.45 1.44
C SER A 157 -1.61 19.13 2.91
N GLU A 158 -2.64 19.16 3.73
CA GLU A 158 -2.57 18.91 5.16
C GLU A 158 -2.56 17.41 5.47
N PRO A 159 -1.93 16.99 6.59
CA PRO A 159 -2.03 15.62 7.07
C PRO A 159 -3.47 15.19 7.30
N ASP A 160 -3.78 13.95 6.92
CA ASP A 160 -5.10 13.37 7.15
C ASP A 160 -5.38 13.22 8.66
N ALA A 161 -6.41 13.94 9.10
CA ALA A 161 -6.89 14.00 10.47
C ALA A 161 -7.80 12.83 10.86
N ASP A 162 -8.19 11.99 9.91
CA ASP A 162 -9.04 10.83 10.17
C ASP A 162 -8.24 9.64 10.74
N HIS A 163 -8.96 8.80 11.49
CA HIS A 163 -8.45 7.53 12.00
C HIS A 163 -8.91 6.38 11.11
N TYR A 164 -8.07 5.36 11.00
CA TYR A 164 -8.35 4.15 10.22
C TYR A 164 -8.17 2.93 11.10
N SER A 165 -8.82 1.82 10.73
CA SER A 165 -8.72 0.58 11.50
C SER A 165 -8.57 -0.64 10.59
N GLY A 166 -8.03 -1.73 11.13
CA GLY A 166 -7.89 -3.00 10.45
C GLY A 166 -8.44 -4.16 11.27
N ARG A 167 -8.99 -5.17 10.60
CA ARG A 167 -9.50 -6.41 11.19
C ARG A 167 -9.07 -7.62 10.37
N TYR A 168 -8.59 -8.64 11.06
CA TYR A 168 -8.43 -9.98 10.50
C TYR A 168 -9.66 -10.82 10.87
N ALA A 169 -10.21 -11.56 9.92
CA ALA A 169 -11.38 -12.39 10.16
C ALA A 169 -11.29 -13.72 9.39
N HIS A 170 -11.94 -14.75 9.95
CA HIS A 170 -12.16 -16.03 9.29
C HIS A 170 -13.66 -16.29 9.18
N CYS A 171 -14.07 -17.02 8.15
CA CYS A 171 -15.43 -17.52 8.01
C CYS A 171 -15.45 -18.81 7.17
N ASP A 172 -16.53 -19.57 7.27
CA ASP A 172 -16.76 -20.71 6.40
C ASP A 172 -17.16 -20.25 5.00
N VAL A 173 -18.06 -19.27 4.90
CA VAL A 173 -18.55 -18.73 3.63
C VAL A 173 -18.48 -17.21 3.63
N LEU A 174 -17.73 -16.63 2.68
CA LEU A 174 -17.80 -15.21 2.35
C LEU A 174 -18.66 -15.02 1.10
N VAL A 175 -19.70 -14.19 1.18
CA VAL A 175 -20.56 -13.83 0.05
C VAL A 175 -20.32 -12.37 -0.32
N ALA A 176 -19.92 -12.12 -1.57
CA ALA A 176 -19.65 -10.78 -2.10
C ALA A 176 -20.76 -10.33 -3.07
N GLY A 177 -21.57 -9.36 -2.61
CA GLY A 177 -22.77 -8.85 -3.26
C GLY A 177 -24.04 -9.33 -2.54
N ALA A 178 -24.98 -8.42 -2.28
CA ALA A 178 -26.24 -8.66 -1.59
C ALA A 178 -27.47 -8.36 -2.47
N GLY A 179 -27.39 -8.73 -3.75
CA GLY A 179 -28.58 -8.92 -4.60
C GLY A 179 -29.29 -10.24 -4.27
N VAL A 180 -30.29 -10.62 -5.09
CA VAL A 180 -31.05 -11.87 -4.92
C VAL A 180 -30.12 -13.08 -4.72
N ALA A 181 -29.15 -13.27 -5.62
CA ALA A 181 -28.22 -14.40 -5.56
C ALA A 181 -27.41 -14.42 -4.25
N GLY A 182 -26.90 -13.27 -3.82
CA GLY A 182 -26.08 -13.18 -2.62
C GLY A 182 -26.87 -13.40 -1.33
N LEU A 183 -28.07 -12.81 -1.23
CA LEU A 183 -28.95 -12.98 -0.08
C LEU A 183 -29.40 -14.43 0.06
N THR A 184 -29.80 -15.07 -1.05
CA THR A 184 -30.17 -16.49 -1.06
C THR A 184 -29.00 -17.38 -0.64
N ALA A 185 -27.81 -17.18 -1.22
CA ALA A 185 -26.63 -17.98 -0.89
C ALA A 185 -26.16 -17.77 0.57
N ALA A 186 -26.20 -16.54 1.06
CA ALA A 186 -25.84 -16.24 2.45
C ALA A 186 -26.81 -16.90 3.43
N LEU A 187 -28.12 -16.87 3.16
CA LEU A 187 -29.12 -17.50 4.02
C LEU A 187 -29.03 -19.02 4.00
N ALA A 188 -28.86 -19.61 2.80
CA ALA A 188 -28.64 -21.04 2.65
C ALA A 188 -27.40 -21.49 3.46
N ALA A 189 -26.28 -20.78 3.33
CA ALA A 189 -25.07 -21.05 4.10
C ALA A 189 -25.30 -20.91 5.61
N ALA A 190 -25.94 -19.84 6.04
CA ALA A 190 -26.21 -19.59 7.45
C ALA A 190 -27.07 -20.70 8.09
N LYS A 191 -28.08 -21.22 7.36
CA LYS A 191 -28.95 -22.30 7.84
C LYS A 191 -28.26 -23.66 7.97
N THR A 192 -27.10 -23.86 7.34
CA THR A 192 -26.25 -25.03 7.60
C THR A 192 -25.46 -24.94 8.91
N GLY A 193 -25.49 -23.80 9.60
CA GLY A 193 -24.67 -23.51 10.78
C GLY A 193 -23.29 -22.93 10.46
N ALA A 194 -22.96 -22.73 9.17
CA ALA A 194 -21.70 -22.14 8.74
C ALA A 194 -21.56 -20.69 9.25
N SER A 195 -20.34 -20.28 9.58
CA SER A 195 -20.03 -18.87 9.83
C SER A 195 -19.99 -18.10 8.51
N VAL A 196 -20.85 -17.09 8.36
CA VAL A 196 -21.04 -16.35 7.11
C VAL A 196 -20.63 -14.90 7.26
N ILE A 197 -19.88 -14.37 6.30
CA ILE A 197 -19.72 -12.93 6.12
C ILE A 197 -20.39 -12.55 4.80
N LEU A 198 -21.41 -11.71 4.84
CA LEU A 198 -22.07 -11.12 3.67
C LEU A 198 -21.61 -9.67 3.52
N VAL A 199 -21.11 -9.29 2.34
CA VAL A 199 -20.63 -7.93 2.07
C VAL A 199 -21.32 -7.32 0.87
N ASP A 200 -21.66 -6.04 0.96
CA ASP A 200 -22.19 -5.27 -0.17
C ASP A 200 -21.70 -3.82 -0.09
N GLU A 201 -21.38 -3.24 -1.24
CA GLU A 201 -20.86 -1.88 -1.31
C GLU A 201 -21.92 -0.80 -1.09
N ASN A 202 -23.21 -1.14 -1.28
CA ASN A 202 -24.30 -0.19 -1.11
C ASN A 202 -24.64 0.03 0.36
N ALA A 203 -25.35 1.14 0.59
CA ALA A 203 -25.93 1.51 1.88
C ALA A 203 -26.96 0.48 2.39
N GLU A 204 -27.77 -0.05 1.47
CA GLU A 204 -28.84 -1.01 1.69
C GLU A 204 -28.70 -2.16 0.69
N VAL A 205 -29.17 -3.35 1.07
CA VAL A 205 -29.13 -4.54 0.21
C VAL A 205 -30.19 -4.49 -0.91
N GLY A 206 -30.14 -5.46 -1.81
CA GLY A 206 -31.16 -5.69 -2.84
C GLY A 206 -30.62 -5.64 -4.27
N GLY A 207 -29.43 -5.07 -4.49
CA GLY A 207 -28.83 -5.00 -5.82
C GLY A 207 -29.80 -4.43 -6.87
N ALA A 208 -30.07 -5.17 -7.95
CA ALA A 208 -30.99 -4.77 -9.01
C ALA A 208 -32.45 -4.54 -8.54
N LEU A 209 -32.87 -5.16 -7.43
CA LEU A 209 -34.21 -4.96 -6.86
C LEU A 209 -34.45 -3.53 -6.35
N ARG A 210 -33.38 -2.72 -6.27
CA ARG A 210 -33.49 -1.27 -6.01
C ARG A 210 -34.17 -0.54 -7.18
N PHE A 211 -34.05 -1.02 -8.41
CA PHE A 211 -34.74 -0.39 -9.55
C PHE A 211 -35.79 -1.29 -10.18
N ASP A 212 -35.70 -2.61 -10.01
CA ASP A 212 -36.72 -3.53 -10.49
C ASP A 212 -37.96 -3.48 -9.58
N THR A 213 -39.12 -3.21 -10.19
CA THR A 213 -40.43 -3.20 -9.52
C THR A 213 -41.34 -4.34 -9.96
N GLY A 214 -40.90 -5.15 -10.92
CA GLY A 214 -41.66 -6.26 -11.49
C GLY A 214 -41.31 -7.63 -10.89
N THR A 215 -40.21 -7.75 -10.14
CA THR A 215 -39.84 -9.00 -9.47
C THR A 215 -40.67 -9.26 -8.22
N VAL A 216 -41.21 -10.48 -8.10
CA VAL A 216 -41.87 -11.00 -6.90
C VAL A 216 -41.13 -12.26 -6.43
N ILE A 217 -40.80 -12.33 -5.14
CA ILE A 217 -40.14 -13.48 -4.52
C ILE A 217 -40.91 -13.87 -3.25
N ASP A 218 -41.32 -15.13 -3.16
CA ASP A 218 -42.21 -15.66 -2.11
C ASP A 218 -43.47 -14.82 -1.88
N GLY A 219 -44.08 -14.35 -2.96
CA GLY A 219 -45.27 -13.50 -2.91
C GLY A 219 -45.03 -12.07 -2.42
N LEU A 220 -43.79 -11.66 -2.17
CA LEU A 220 -43.41 -10.30 -1.79
C LEU A 220 -42.78 -9.54 -2.95
N PRO A 221 -42.99 -8.21 -3.06
CA PRO A 221 -42.20 -7.38 -3.96
C PRO A 221 -40.70 -7.55 -3.68
N GLY A 222 -39.88 -7.71 -4.72
CA GLY A 222 -38.50 -8.18 -4.57
C GLY A 222 -37.64 -7.32 -3.62
N TYR A 223 -37.81 -5.99 -3.62
CA TYR A 223 -37.11 -5.13 -2.67
C TYR A 223 -37.50 -5.40 -1.22
N GLU A 224 -38.80 -5.59 -0.95
CA GLU A 224 -39.30 -5.89 0.40
C GLU A 224 -38.81 -7.26 0.87
N TRP A 225 -38.80 -8.25 -0.03
CA TRP A 225 -38.18 -9.55 0.23
C TRP A 225 -36.70 -9.41 0.62
N ALA A 226 -35.93 -8.59 -0.11
CA ALA A 226 -34.50 -8.39 0.18
C ALA A 226 -34.28 -7.77 1.56
N GLN A 227 -35.10 -6.78 1.95
CA GLN A 227 -35.02 -6.19 3.29
C GLN A 227 -35.41 -7.19 4.38
N LYS A 228 -36.41 -8.05 4.13
CA LYS A 228 -36.82 -9.12 5.05
C LYS A 228 -35.70 -10.14 5.27
N VAL A 229 -35.10 -10.66 4.19
CA VAL A 229 -34.00 -11.63 4.28
C VAL A 229 -32.77 -11.01 4.94
N PHE A 230 -32.48 -9.74 4.68
CA PHE A 230 -31.41 -9.03 5.36
C PHE A 230 -31.63 -8.89 6.87
N ALA A 231 -32.86 -8.59 7.30
CA ALA A 231 -33.21 -8.55 8.71
C ALA A 231 -33.05 -9.94 9.37
N GLU A 232 -33.48 -11.01 8.68
CA GLU A 232 -33.27 -12.39 9.12
C GLU A 232 -31.77 -12.69 9.28
N LEU A 233 -30.96 -12.45 8.24
CA LEU A 233 -29.51 -12.65 8.27
C LEU A 233 -28.84 -11.90 9.42
N LYS A 234 -29.21 -10.64 9.67
CA LYS A 234 -28.67 -9.85 10.79
C LYS A 234 -29.04 -10.41 12.16
N SER A 235 -30.15 -11.14 12.28
CA SER A 235 -30.58 -11.76 13.53
C SER A 235 -29.86 -13.07 13.85
N LEU A 236 -29.21 -13.68 12.84
CA LEU A 236 -28.51 -14.95 13.00
C LEU A 236 -27.12 -14.75 13.65
N PRO A 237 -26.79 -15.48 14.72
CA PRO A 237 -25.54 -15.26 15.48
C PRO A 237 -24.28 -15.67 14.71
N ASN A 238 -24.42 -16.56 13.72
CA ASN A 238 -23.33 -17.03 12.86
C ASN A 238 -23.13 -16.18 11.60
N VAL A 239 -23.86 -15.08 11.43
CA VAL A 239 -23.78 -14.22 10.25
C VAL A 239 -23.27 -12.83 10.62
N ARG A 240 -22.31 -12.32 9.85
CA ARG A 240 -21.90 -10.91 9.87
C ARG A 240 -22.25 -10.26 8.55
N VAL A 241 -23.08 -9.22 8.62
CA VAL A 241 -23.46 -8.44 7.43
C VAL A 241 -22.75 -7.10 7.43
N LEU A 242 -22.00 -6.82 6.36
CA LEU A 242 -21.22 -5.60 6.17
C LEU A 242 -21.72 -4.86 4.92
N THR A 243 -22.65 -3.93 5.11
CA THR A 243 -23.04 -2.95 4.08
C THR A 243 -21.98 -1.85 3.97
N ARG A 244 -22.02 -1.00 2.94
CA ARG A 244 -21.01 0.04 2.68
C ARG A 244 -19.59 -0.53 2.61
N THR A 245 -19.47 -1.80 2.22
CA THR A 245 -18.24 -2.57 2.28
C THR A 245 -17.95 -3.18 0.93
N THR A 246 -16.90 -2.67 0.28
CA THR A 246 -16.50 -3.17 -1.02
C THR A 246 -15.50 -4.30 -0.86
N ALA A 247 -15.82 -5.49 -1.36
CA ALA A 247 -14.80 -6.51 -1.64
C ALA A 247 -13.94 -6.02 -2.82
N PHE A 248 -12.73 -5.55 -2.51
CA PHE A 248 -11.91 -4.87 -3.50
C PHE A 248 -10.80 -5.75 -4.07
N GLY A 249 -10.39 -6.80 -3.35
CA GLY A 249 -9.31 -7.68 -3.78
C GLY A 249 -9.50 -9.13 -3.40
N TYR A 250 -9.38 -10.04 -4.37
CA TYR A 250 -9.34 -11.49 -4.15
C TYR A 250 -7.92 -12.02 -4.45
N TYR A 251 -7.27 -12.61 -3.43
CA TYR A 251 -5.91 -13.15 -3.46
C TYR A 251 -5.89 -14.67 -3.22
N ASN A 252 -4.70 -15.26 -3.04
CA ASN A 252 -4.50 -16.70 -2.88
C ASN A 252 -5.07 -17.25 -1.56
N HIS A 253 -5.45 -18.53 -1.60
CA HIS A 253 -6.06 -19.32 -0.54
C HIS A 253 -7.31 -18.64 0.05
N ASN A 254 -8.24 -18.19 -0.81
CA ASN A 254 -9.50 -17.57 -0.40
C ASN A 254 -9.32 -16.38 0.57
N PHE A 255 -8.27 -15.59 0.34
CA PHE A 255 -8.09 -14.31 1.03
C PHE A 255 -8.78 -13.20 0.25
N VAL A 256 -9.68 -12.48 0.91
CA VAL A 256 -10.39 -11.35 0.32
C VAL A 256 -10.20 -10.12 1.20
N ALA A 257 -9.75 -9.03 0.60
CA ALA A 257 -9.65 -7.74 1.25
C ALA A 257 -10.91 -6.91 1.01
N LEU A 258 -11.44 -6.32 2.08
CA LEU A 258 -12.65 -5.50 2.06
C LEU A 258 -12.37 -4.11 2.62
N ALA A 259 -13.01 -3.09 2.04
CA ALA A 259 -12.96 -1.71 2.53
C ALA A 259 -14.36 -1.30 2.98
N GLU A 260 -14.55 -1.18 4.29
CA GLU A 260 -15.80 -0.72 4.92
C GLU A 260 -15.73 0.80 5.14
N ARG A 261 -16.71 1.54 4.60
CA ARG A 261 -16.90 2.97 4.87
C ARG A 261 -17.74 3.12 6.13
N VAL A 262 -17.11 3.51 7.23
CA VAL A 262 -17.72 3.53 8.57
C VAL A 262 -18.37 4.88 8.85
N THR A 263 -17.73 6.00 8.50
CA THR A 263 -18.25 7.33 8.84
C THR A 263 -18.35 8.33 7.68
N ASP A 264 -18.06 7.94 6.44
CA ASP A 264 -18.14 8.86 5.29
C ASP A 264 -19.55 9.41 5.04
N HIS A 265 -20.58 8.70 5.52
CA HIS A 265 -21.99 9.08 5.42
C HIS A 265 -22.51 9.87 6.63
N LEU A 266 -21.66 10.12 7.64
CA LEU A 266 -22.05 10.82 8.86
C LEU A 266 -21.62 12.28 8.83
N ALA A 267 -22.52 13.17 9.25
CA ALA A 267 -22.21 14.60 9.43
C ALA A 267 -21.24 14.82 10.60
N THR A 268 -21.48 14.13 11.72
CA THR A 268 -20.74 14.30 12.98
C THR A 268 -20.31 12.93 13.51
N PRO A 269 -19.21 12.34 13.01
CA PRO A 269 -18.71 11.06 13.52
C PRO A 269 -18.18 11.19 14.94
N ALA A 270 -18.29 10.12 15.74
CA ALA A 270 -17.69 10.10 17.07
C ALA A 270 -16.15 10.05 16.95
N ARG A 271 -15.45 10.74 17.86
CA ARG A 271 -13.98 10.91 17.81
C ARG A 271 -13.19 9.59 17.73
N HIS A 272 -13.70 8.52 18.33
CA HIS A 272 -13.05 7.21 18.38
C HIS A 272 -13.40 6.30 17.18
N GLN A 273 -14.36 6.71 16.34
CA GLN A 273 -14.77 5.90 15.19
C GLN A 273 -13.74 6.08 14.07
N PRO A 274 -13.27 4.98 13.46
CA PRO A 274 -12.46 5.07 12.26
C PRO A 274 -13.32 5.56 11.11
N ARG A 275 -12.74 6.31 10.17
CA ARG A 275 -13.40 6.71 8.94
C ARG A 275 -13.73 5.52 8.05
N GLU A 276 -12.72 4.68 7.83
CA GLU A 276 -12.80 3.46 7.06
C GLU A 276 -12.10 2.31 7.80
N ARG A 277 -12.49 1.08 7.48
CA ARG A 277 -11.92 -0.14 8.05
C ARG A 277 -11.50 -1.12 6.97
N LEU A 278 -10.25 -1.58 7.05
CA LEU A 278 -9.72 -2.67 6.25
C LEU A 278 -10.08 -4.01 6.90
N TRP A 279 -10.77 -4.87 6.17
CA TRP A 279 -10.96 -6.26 6.56
C TRP A 279 -10.07 -7.17 5.71
N GLN A 280 -9.39 -8.08 6.39
CA GLN A 280 -8.54 -9.11 5.80
C GLN A 280 -9.17 -10.46 6.13
N VAL A 281 -9.97 -10.97 5.21
CA VAL A 281 -10.83 -12.14 5.44
C VAL A 281 -10.25 -13.38 4.79
N ARG A 282 -10.10 -14.45 5.56
CA ARG A 282 -9.78 -15.79 5.07
C ARG A 282 -11.04 -16.66 5.12
N ALA A 283 -11.57 -17.07 3.97
CA ALA A 283 -12.79 -17.86 3.90
C ALA A 283 -12.51 -19.32 3.49
N LYS A 284 -13.27 -20.31 3.99
CA LYS A 284 -13.19 -21.68 3.44
C LYS A 284 -13.77 -21.74 2.03
N LYS A 285 -14.85 -21.01 1.77
CA LYS A 285 -15.50 -20.85 0.46
C LYS A 285 -15.81 -19.37 0.19
N VAL A 286 -15.62 -18.93 -1.05
CA VAL A 286 -16.03 -17.58 -1.50
C VAL A 286 -17.13 -17.68 -2.55
N VAL A 287 -18.27 -17.04 -2.31
CA VAL A 287 -19.38 -16.92 -3.25
C VAL A 287 -19.38 -15.50 -3.84
N LEU A 288 -19.20 -15.39 -5.15
CA LEU A 288 -19.20 -14.14 -5.89
C LEU A 288 -20.59 -13.93 -6.50
N ALA A 289 -21.33 -12.95 -5.99
CA ALA A 289 -22.67 -12.56 -6.44
C ALA A 289 -22.67 -11.10 -6.95
N ALA A 290 -21.65 -10.76 -7.75
CA ALA A 290 -21.30 -9.38 -8.13
C ALA A 290 -22.20 -8.74 -9.22
N GLY A 291 -23.22 -9.46 -9.69
CA GLY A 291 -24.17 -8.96 -10.69
C GLY A 291 -23.54 -8.64 -12.06
N ALA A 292 -24.18 -7.75 -12.79
CA ALA A 292 -23.74 -7.28 -14.11
C ALA A 292 -23.93 -5.76 -14.22
N ILE A 293 -23.10 -5.11 -15.05
CA ILE A 293 -23.12 -3.66 -15.29
C ILE A 293 -23.74 -3.39 -16.66
N GLU A 294 -24.69 -2.46 -16.74
CA GLU A 294 -25.33 -2.10 -18.01
C GLU A 294 -24.35 -1.37 -18.94
N ARG A 295 -24.44 -1.64 -20.24
CA ARG A 295 -23.63 -1.03 -21.31
C ARG A 295 -24.34 0.17 -21.91
N HIS A 296 -23.58 1.20 -22.27
CA HIS A 296 -24.10 2.36 -23.00
C HIS A 296 -24.14 2.12 -24.52
N MET A 297 -24.79 3.03 -25.25
CA MET A 297 -24.77 3.01 -26.72
C MET A 297 -23.63 3.90 -27.25
N VAL A 298 -22.90 3.43 -28.27
CA VAL A 298 -21.76 4.15 -28.88
C VAL A 298 -22.20 4.81 -30.18
N PHE A 299 -22.59 6.09 -30.11
CA PHE A 299 -23.09 6.89 -31.24
C PHE A 299 -22.59 8.33 -31.15
N ALA A 300 -22.82 9.14 -32.19
CA ALA A 300 -22.28 10.50 -32.24
C ALA A 300 -22.84 11.41 -31.12
N ASN A 301 -21.94 12.07 -30.40
CA ASN A 301 -22.21 12.96 -29.27
C ASN A 301 -23.01 12.29 -28.15
N ASN A 302 -22.68 11.05 -27.81
CA ASN A 302 -23.28 10.28 -26.73
C ASN A 302 -22.85 10.72 -25.30
N ASP A 303 -22.09 11.81 -25.15
CA ASP A 303 -21.49 12.25 -23.88
C ASP A 303 -22.19 13.42 -23.19
N ARG A 304 -23.24 13.97 -23.82
CA ARG A 304 -23.89 15.20 -23.34
C ARG A 304 -24.60 14.99 -22.00
N PRO A 305 -24.68 16.03 -21.14
CA PRO A 305 -25.44 15.94 -19.90
C PRO A 305 -26.93 15.63 -20.17
N GLY A 306 -27.49 14.68 -19.41
CA GLY A 306 -28.84 14.17 -19.61
C GLY A 306 -28.90 12.88 -20.45
N ILE A 307 -27.79 12.43 -21.04
CA ILE A 307 -27.65 11.08 -21.58
C ILE A 307 -27.17 10.16 -20.45
N MET A 308 -27.90 9.08 -20.17
CA MET A 308 -27.56 8.15 -19.08
C MET A 308 -28.05 6.72 -19.35
N LEU A 309 -27.57 5.75 -18.57
CA LEU A 309 -28.02 4.37 -18.62
C LEU A 309 -29.50 4.23 -18.24
N ALA A 310 -30.19 3.28 -18.86
CA ALA A 310 -31.60 3.02 -18.58
C ALA A 310 -31.80 2.54 -17.12
N SER A 311 -30.96 1.61 -16.65
CA SER A 311 -30.94 1.15 -15.26
C SER A 311 -30.66 2.28 -14.26
N ALA A 312 -29.82 3.26 -14.62
CA ALA A 312 -29.56 4.42 -13.78
C ALA A 312 -30.81 5.30 -13.68
N ALA A 313 -31.45 5.63 -14.80
CA ALA A 313 -32.70 6.39 -14.80
C ALA A 313 -33.81 5.69 -14.03
N ARG A 314 -33.91 4.36 -14.17
CA ARG A 314 -34.84 3.53 -13.42
C ARG A 314 -34.53 3.49 -11.93
N THR A 315 -33.25 3.51 -11.54
CA THR A 315 -32.81 3.62 -10.14
C THR A 315 -33.17 4.97 -9.54
N TYR A 316 -32.85 6.07 -10.24
CA TYR A 316 -33.23 7.42 -9.81
C TYR A 316 -34.74 7.53 -9.59
N LEU A 317 -35.54 6.96 -10.48
CA LEU A 317 -36.99 6.95 -10.34
C LEU A 317 -37.47 6.04 -9.19
N ASN A 318 -37.20 4.74 -9.27
CA ASN A 318 -37.87 3.75 -8.43
C ASN A 318 -37.29 3.68 -7.02
N HIS A 319 -36.00 4.00 -6.82
CA HIS A 319 -35.38 4.04 -5.50
C HIS A 319 -35.45 5.44 -4.89
N TYR A 320 -35.03 6.46 -5.62
CA TYR A 320 -34.91 7.83 -5.08
C TYR A 320 -36.15 8.70 -5.32
N GLY A 321 -37.07 8.31 -6.22
CA GLY A 321 -38.26 9.11 -6.53
C GLY A 321 -37.97 10.31 -7.43
N VAL A 322 -36.92 10.24 -8.24
CA VAL A 322 -36.39 11.36 -9.03
C VAL A 322 -36.53 11.10 -10.53
N ALA A 323 -37.21 12.01 -11.23
CA ALA A 323 -37.27 12.02 -12.69
C ALA A 323 -35.94 12.52 -13.29
N VAL A 324 -35.49 11.89 -14.36
CA VAL A 324 -34.25 12.29 -15.07
C VAL A 324 -34.47 13.38 -16.12
N GLY A 325 -35.73 13.64 -16.46
CA GLY A 325 -36.19 14.56 -17.49
C GLY A 325 -37.71 14.63 -17.51
N GLN A 326 -38.26 15.62 -18.21
CA GLN A 326 -39.70 15.77 -18.41
C GLN A 326 -40.15 15.17 -19.76
N ASN A 327 -39.25 15.13 -20.75
CA ASN A 327 -39.50 14.61 -22.09
C ASN A 327 -38.31 13.75 -22.55
N VAL A 328 -38.41 12.46 -22.29
CA VAL A 328 -37.30 11.50 -22.35
C VAL A 328 -37.33 10.71 -23.65
N GLY A 329 -36.21 10.69 -24.37
CA GLY A 329 -35.95 9.74 -25.45
C GLY A 329 -35.36 8.45 -24.91
N VAL A 330 -35.59 7.33 -25.59
CA VAL A 330 -34.98 6.03 -25.27
C VAL A 330 -34.24 5.54 -26.51
N TYR A 331 -32.98 5.13 -26.37
CA TYR A 331 -32.22 4.49 -27.44
C TYR A 331 -31.62 3.16 -26.98
N THR A 332 -32.01 2.06 -27.62
CA THR A 332 -31.70 0.74 -27.08
C THR A 332 -31.41 -0.32 -28.13
N ALA A 333 -30.67 -1.33 -27.69
CA ALA A 333 -30.53 -2.63 -28.33
C ALA A 333 -31.10 -3.77 -27.45
N HIS A 334 -31.74 -3.47 -26.33
CA HIS A 334 -32.05 -4.44 -25.27
C HIS A 334 -33.39 -4.15 -24.58
N ASP A 335 -34.09 -5.20 -24.15
CA ASP A 335 -35.46 -5.08 -23.65
C ASP A 335 -35.59 -4.29 -22.34
N SER A 336 -34.56 -4.27 -21.49
CA SER A 336 -34.58 -3.56 -20.19
C SER A 336 -34.88 -2.05 -20.31
N ALA A 337 -34.59 -1.43 -21.46
CA ALA A 337 -34.89 -0.02 -21.67
C ALA A 337 -36.39 0.27 -21.84
N TYR A 338 -37.18 -0.70 -22.32
CA TYR A 338 -38.64 -0.56 -22.42
C TYR A 338 -39.26 -0.45 -21.04
N GLU A 339 -38.83 -1.28 -20.09
CA GLU A 339 -39.32 -1.18 -18.71
C GLU A 339 -38.99 0.15 -18.07
N THR A 340 -37.79 0.69 -18.33
CA THR A 340 -37.42 2.04 -17.89
C THR A 340 -38.38 3.09 -18.48
N ALA A 341 -38.69 2.99 -19.77
CA ALA A 341 -39.64 3.89 -20.43
C ALA A 341 -41.05 3.77 -19.84
N PHE A 342 -41.48 2.56 -19.50
CA PHE A 342 -42.80 2.29 -18.95
C PHE A 342 -42.92 2.79 -17.51
N ASP A 343 -41.90 2.62 -16.68
CA ASP A 343 -41.86 3.14 -15.31
C ASP A 343 -41.87 4.68 -15.32
N LEU A 344 -41.06 5.31 -16.17
CA LEU A 344 -41.06 6.76 -16.36
C LEU A 344 -42.43 7.26 -16.81
N LYS A 345 -43.04 6.61 -17.82
CA LYS A 345 -44.38 6.96 -18.30
C LYS A 345 -45.44 6.83 -17.21
N LYS A 346 -45.39 5.75 -16.42
CA LYS A 346 -46.30 5.50 -15.29
C LYS A 346 -46.16 6.57 -14.20
N ALA A 347 -44.95 7.09 -14.00
CA ALA A 347 -44.67 8.19 -13.08
C ALA A 347 -45.03 9.58 -13.64
N GLY A 348 -45.60 9.67 -14.84
CA GLY A 348 -46.05 10.92 -15.46
C GLY A 348 -45.00 11.62 -16.33
N VAL A 349 -43.85 11.00 -16.59
CA VAL A 349 -42.82 11.53 -17.50
C VAL A 349 -43.25 11.29 -18.95
N LYS A 350 -43.07 12.28 -19.83
CA LYS A 350 -43.33 12.11 -21.26
C LYS A 350 -42.21 11.29 -21.89
N ILE A 351 -42.57 10.23 -22.62
CA ILE A 351 -41.64 9.49 -23.47
C ILE A 351 -41.80 10.00 -24.90
N ALA A 352 -40.73 10.57 -25.46
CA ALA A 352 -40.74 11.18 -26.78
C ALA A 352 -40.82 10.12 -27.90
N ALA A 353 -39.96 9.09 -27.81
CA ALA A 353 -39.97 7.90 -28.65
C ALA A 353 -39.02 6.85 -28.05
N ILE A 354 -39.30 5.58 -28.31
CA ILE A 354 -38.37 4.47 -28.14
C ILE A 354 -37.72 4.18 -29.49
N VAL A 355 -36.40 4.36 -29.58
CA VAL A 355 -35.59 4.03 -30.74
C VAL A 355 -34.92 2.70 -30.46
N ASP A 356 -35.34 1.65 -31.15
CA ASP A 356 -34.76 0.31 -31.01
C ASP A 356 -33.98 -0.04 -32.27
N CYS A 357 -32.68 -0.31 -32.11
CA CYS A 357 -31.83 -0.62 -33.25
C CYS A 357 -32.10 -2.02 -33.82
N ARG A 358 -32.83 -2.88 -33.10
CA ARG A 358 -33.23 -4.21 -33.56
C ARG A 358 -34.42 -4.10 -34.52
N GLU A 359 -34.41 -4.91 -35.57
CA GLU A 359 -35.52 -4.98 -36.55
C GLU A 359 -36.78 -5.58 -35.92
N ASN A 360 -36.62 -6.61 -35.07
CA ASN A 360 -37.73 -7.34 -34.47
C ASN A 360 -37.61 -7.39 -32.93
N PRO A 361 -37.91 -6.29 -32.22
CA PRO A 361 -38.09 -6.32 -30.76
C PRO A 361 -39.26 -7.24 -30.36
N ASP A 362 -39.30 -7.68 -29.10
CA ASP A 362 -40.39 -8.52 -28.60
C ASP A 362 -41.76 -7.84 -28.81
N GLN A 363 -42.67 -8.55 -29.48
CA GLN A 363 -44.01 -8.07 -29.81
C GLN A 363 -44.80 -7.64 -28.55
N ARG A 364 -44.60 -8.31 -27.41
CA ARG A 364 -45.25 -7.97 -26.14
C ARG A 364 -44.87 -6.55 -25.69
N LEU A 365 -43.60 -6.16 -25.87
CA LEU A 365 -43.12 -4.82 -25.54
C LEU A 365 -43.69 -3.78 -26.50
N LEU A 366 -43.80 -4.11 -27.78
CA LEU A 366 -44.39 -3.22 -28.80
C LEU A 366 -45.87 -2.95 -28.52
N ASP A 367 -46.63 -3.99 -28.19
CA ASP A 367 -48.06 -3.89 -27.86
C ASP A 367 -48.27 -3.07 -26.58
N GLU A 368 -47.42 -3.28 -25.58
CA GLU A 368 -47.48 -2.53 -24.33
C GLU A 368 -47.11 -1.05 -24.49
N ALA A 369 -46.10 -0.75 -25.31
CA ALA A 369 -45.74 0.62 -25.67
C ALA A 369 -46.90 1.31 -26.41
N ARG A 370 -47.55 0.61 -27.35
CA ARG A 370 -48.74 1.11 -28.06
C ARG A 370 -49.88 1.40 -27.09
N ALA A 371 -50.16 0.49 -26.15
CA ALA A 371 -51.18 0.68 -25.12
C ALA A 371 -50.92 1.90 -24.22
N ARG A 372 -49.66 2.31 -24.06
CA ARG A 372 -49.24 3.51 -23.31
C ARG A 372 -49.12 4.77 -24.19
N GLY A 373 -49.43 4.67 -25.47
CA GLY A 373 -49.28 5.77 -26.44
C GLY A 373 -47.82 6.20 -26.62
N ILE A 374 -46.88 5.25 -26.57
CA ILE A 374 -45.45 5.49 -26.79
C ILE A 374 -45.12 5.10 -28.23
N GLU A 375 -44.54 6.03 -28.99
CA GLU A 375 -44.03 5.75 -30.34
C GLU A 375 -42.79 4.86 -30.24
N VAL A 376 -42.78 3.74 -30.99
CA VAL A 376 -41.62 2.85 -31.11
C VAL A 376 -41.13 2.86 -32.56
N LEU A 377 -39.83 3.07 -32.73
CA LEU A 377 -39.12 3.07 -34.00
C LEU A 377 -38.16 1.87 -33.99
N ALA A 378 -38.66 0.70 -34.39
CA ALA A 378 -37.85 -0.51 -34.57
C ALA A 378 -37.01 -0.41 -35.85
N GLY A 379 -35.82 -1.02 -35.86
CA GLY A 379 -34.86 -0.91 -36.97
C GLY A 379 -34.35 0.53 -37.19
N HIS A 380 -34.31 1.34 -36.13
CA HIS A 380 -33.84 2.73 -36.19
C HIS A 380 -32.71 2.98 -35.20
N SER A 381 -31.86 3.96 -35.53
CA SER A 381 -30.74 4.37 -34.68
C SER A 381 -30.73 5.87 -34.43
N VAL A 382 -30.20 6.25 -33.26
CA VAL A 382 -29.86 7.65 -32.97
C VAL A 382 -28.52 7.96 -33.62
N TYR A 383 -28.55 8.76 -34.69
CA TYR A 383 -27.36 9.15 -35.44
C TYR A 383 -26.59 10.32 -34.79
N ASN A 384 -27.25 11.15 -33.99
CA ASN A 384 -26.64 12.30 -33.33
C ASN A 384 -27.53 12.85 -32.20
N THR A 385 -26.93 13.66 -31.31
CA THR A 385 -27.66 14.50 -30.35
C THR A 385 -27.20 15.95 -30.43
N ALA A 386 -28.11 16.88 -30.08
CA ALA A 386 -27.79 18.30 -29.95
C ALA A 386 -28.06 18.81 -28.53
N GLY A 387 -27.57 20.03 -28.26
CA GLY A 387 -27.59 20.66 -26.93
C GLY A 387 -26.18 20.79 -26.34
N ARG A 388 -25.91 21.84 -25.56
CA ARG A 388 -24.57 22.09 -25.02
C ARG A 388 -24.44 21.63 -23.57
N LEU A 389 -25.11 22.33 -22.65
CA LEU A 389 -25.06 22.05 -21.21
C LEU A 389 -26.08 20.98 -20.77
N ARG A 390 -26.96 20.59 -21.68
CA ARG A 390 -27.95 19.53 -21.55
C ARG A 390 -28.36 19.09 -22.96
N VAL A 391 -28.69 17.82 -23.14
CA VAL A 391 -29.30 17.34 -24.39
C VAL A 391 -30.63 18.07 -24.64
N SER A 392 -30.86 18.46 -25.90
CA SER A 392 -32.10 19.15 -26.32
C SER A 392 -32.85 18.42 -27.43
N SER A 393 -32.19 17.48 -28.11
CA SER A 393 -32.79 16.66 -29.16
C SER A 393 -31.93 15.46 -29.53
N MET A 394 -32.58 14.43 -30.08
CA MET A 394 -31.96 13.31 -30.78
C MET A 394 -32.34 13.33 -32.26
N THR A 395 -31.40 12.95 -33.13
CA THR A 395 -31.62 12.76 -34.56
C THR A 395 -31.73 11.27 -34.85
N VAL A 396 -32.88 10.84 -35.35
CA VAL A 396 -33.22 9.43 -35.54
C VAL A 396 -33.43 9.14 -37.03
N GLY A 397 -32.97 7.98 -37.50
CA GLY A 397 -33.21 7.50 -38.86
C GLY A 397 -33.30 5.98 -38.89
N ARG A 398 -33.92 5.43 -39.93
CA ARG A 398 -33.93 3.98 -40.18
C ARG A 398 -32.51 3.52 -40.47
N ASN A 399 -32.12 2.35 -39.96
CA ASN A 399 -30.80 1.78 -40.21
C ASN A 399 -30.55 1.65 -41.72
N GLY A 400 -29.38 2.09 -42.20
CA GLY A 400 -29.05 2.16 -43.63
C GLY A 400 -29.84 3.19 -44.45
N GLY A 401 -30.79 3.92 -43.84
CA GLY A 401 -31.63 4.91 -44.51
C GLY A 401 -31.00 6.31 -44.58
N SER A 402 -31.36 7.06 -45.63
CA SER A 402 -30.92 8.46 -45.81
C SER A 402 -31.76 9.47 -45.02
N ASN A 403 -33.05 9.18 -44.82
CA ASN A 403 -33.99 10.07 -44.14
C ASN A 403 -33.81 10.07 -42.62
N LYS A 404 -33.63 11.26 -42.04
CA LYS A 404 -33.43 11.46 -40.60
C LYS A 404 -34.39 12.54 -40.11
N ARG A 405 -34.98 12.35 -38.93
CA ARG A 405 -35.83 13.34 -38.25
C ARG A 405 -35.28 13.70 -36.89
N LYS A 406 -35.52 14.94 -36.47
CA LYS A 406 -35.08 15.48 -35.17
C LYS A 406 -36.24 15.43 -34.18
N ILE A 407 -36.02 14.84 -33.00
CA ILE A 407 -37.00 14.73 -31.93
C ILE A 407 -36.49 15.51 -30.72
N ALA A 408 -37.29 16.46 -30.22
CA ALA A 408 -36.96 17.23 -29.03
C ALA A 408 -37.02 16.32 -27.78
N ILE A 409 -36.01 16.41 -26.93
CA ILE A 409 -35.89 15.66 -25.66
C ILE A 409 -35.08 16.49 -24.66
N ASP A 410 -35.22 16.23 -23.36
CA ASP A 410 -34.39 16.84 -22.30
C ASP A 410 -33.56 15.81 -21.50
N ALA A 411 -33.78 14.53 -21.76
CA ALA A 411 -32.93 13.42 -21.36
C ALA A 411 -33.00 12.29 -22.40
N LEU A 412 -31.94 11.50 -22.50
CA LEU A 412 -31.85 10.31 -23.34
C LEU A 412 -31.39 9.13 -22.49
N VAL A 413 -32.23 8.12 -22.32
CA VAL A 413 -31.82 6.89 -21.65
C VAL A 413 -31.34 5.87 -22.67
N VAL A 414 -30.22 5.20 -22.37
CA VAL A 414 -29.57 4.29 -23.31
C VAL A 414 -29.33 2.91 -22.70
N SER A 415 -29.41 1.86 -23.51
CA SER A 415 -29.06 0.50 -23.07
C SER A 415 -28.60 -0.37 -24.24
N ALA A 416 -27.39 -0.92 -24.11
CA ALA A 416 -26.79 -1.89 -25.04
C ALA A 416 -26.73 -3.31 -24.44
N GLY A 417 -27.49 -3.59 -23.39
CA GLY A 417 -27.43 -4.85 -22.63
C GLY A 417 -26.40 -4.81 -21.49
N TRP A 418 -25.97 -5.98 -21.01
CA TRP A 418 -25.29 -6.10 -19.71
C TRP A 418 -23.94 -6.83 -19.81
N THR A 419 -22.98 -6.41 -18.97
CA THR A 419 -21.65 -7.03 -18.84
C THR A 419 -21.50 -7.67 -17.46
N PRO A 420 -21.36 -9.00 -17.36
CA PRO A 420 -21.10 -9.70 -16.11
C PRO A 420 -19.90 -9.14 -15.34
N SER A 421 -20.06 -8.91 -14.04
CA SER A 421 -18.99 -8.40 -13.17
C SER A 421 -18.02 -9.51 -12.76
N VAL A 422 -17.07 -9.82 -13.63
CA VAL A 422 -16.10 -10.92 -13.43
C VAL A 422 -14.80 -10.52 -12.71
N HIS A 423 -14.70 -9.27 -12.25
CA HIS A 423 -13.49 -8.66 -11.70
C HIS A 423 -12.83 -9.50 -10.59
N LEU A 424 -13.57 -9.84 -9.53
CA LEU A 424 -13.04 -10.62 -8.40
C LEU A 424 -12.68 -12.05 -8.81
N PHE A 425 -13.46 -12.68 -9.71
CA PHE A 425 -13.15 -14.00 -10.26
C PHE A 425 -11.85 -13.99 -11.07
N SER A 426 -11.63 -12.97 -11.91
CA SER A 426 -10.38 -12.84 -12.66
C SER A 426 -9.18 -12.52 -11.78
N GLN A 427 -9.36 -11.71 -10.73
CA GLN A 427 -8.34 -11.45 -9.71
C GLN A 427 -7.91 -12.73 -8.98
N SER A 428 -8.84 -13.66 -8.74
CA SER A 428 -8.57 -14.97 -8.14
C SER A 428 -7.79 -15.92 -9.05
N ARG A 429 -7.37 -15.46 -10.25
CA ARG A 429 -6.75 -16.23 -11.35
C ARG A 429 -7.70 -17.16 -12.11
N GLY A 430 -9.01 -17.03 -11.89
CA GLY A 430 -10.02 -17.76 -12.66
C GLY A 430 -9.95 -17.47 -14.16
N LYS A 431 -10.32 -18.46 -14.99
CA LYS A 431 -10.34 -18.32 -16.46
C LYS A 431 -11.74 -18.06 -16.95
N LEU A 432 -11.87 -17.11 -17.86
CA LEU A 432 -13.12 -16.73 -18.48
C LEU A 432 -13.34 -17.51 -19.77
N LYS A 433 -14.59 -17.84 -20.06
CA LYS A 433 -15.06 -18.27 -21.39
C LYS A 433 -15.86 -17.16 -22.05
N PHE A 434 -15.91 -17.16 -23.37
CA PHE A 434 -16.75 -16.23 -24.13
C PHE A 434 -18.06 -16.92 -24.51
N ASP A 435 -19.18 -16.32 -24.11
CA ASP A 435 -20.52 -16.68 -24.52
C ASP A 435 -20.85 -15.90 -25.81
N ALA A 436 -20.75 -16.58 -26.95
CA ALA A 436 -20.95 -15.97 -28.26
C ALA A 436 -22.41 -15.58 -28.52
N ALA A 437 -23.38 -16.30 -27.94
CA ALA A 437 -24.81 -16.04 -28.14
C ALA A 437 -25.22 -14.69 -27.54
N ASN A 438 -24.68 -14.37 -26.35
CA ASN A 438 -24.99 -13.13 -25.64
C ASN A 438 -23.85 -12.10 -25.68
N GLN A 439 -22.77 -12.41 -26.41
CA GLN A 439 -21.58 -11.58 -26.59
C GLN A 439 -20.98 -11.06 -25.26
N ARG A 440 -20.72 -11.97 -24.32
CA ARG A 440 -20.21 -11.65 -22.96
C ARG A 440 -19.15 -12.64 -22.49
N PHE A 441 -18.30 -12.22 -21.56
CA PHE A 441 -17.35 -13.12 -20.91
C PHE A 441 -17.92 -13.59 -19.57
N LEU A 442 -17.81 -14.89 -19.31
CA LEU A 442 -18.34 -15.56 -18.13
C LEU A 442 -17.23 -16.32 -17.38
N PRO A 443 -17.35 -16.47 -16.05
CA PRO A 443 -16.55 -17.41 -15.29
C PRO A 443 -16.60 -18.83 -15.86
N ASP A 444 -15.48 -19.56 -15.79
CA ASP A 444 -15.40 -20.94 -16.26
C ASP A 444 -14.53 -21.80 -15.34
N ILE A 445 -13.22 -21.60 -15.37
CA ILE A 445 -12.29 -22.42 -14.58
C ILE A 445 -11.97 -21.71 -13.27
N HIS A 446 -12.43 -22.29 -12.18
CA HIS A 446 -12.09 -21.90 -10.81
C HIS A 446 -10.77 -22.53 -10.38
N VAL A 447 -9.88 -21.74 -9.79
CA VAL A 447 -8.55 -22.20 -9.31
C VAL A 447 -8.44 -22.24 -7.79
N GLN A 448 -9.50 -21.84 -7.10
CA GLN A 448 -9.63 -21.82 -5.64
C GLN A 448 -11.06 -22.25 -5.29
N ASN A 449 -11.33 -22.59 -4.02
CA ASN A 449 -12.67 -22.96 -3.57
C ASN A 449 -13.58 -21.72 -3.50
N GLY A 450 -14.06 -21.29 -4.65
CA GLY A 450 -15.08 -20.25 -4.78
C GLY A 450 -15.96 -20.51 -5.97
N VAL A 451 -17.09 -19.82 -6.04
CA VAL A 451 -18.10 -19.98 -7.08
C VAL A 451 -18.67 -18.62 -7.45
N SER A 452 -18.97 -18.39 -8.73
CA SER A 452 -19.70 -17.22 -9.20
C SER A 452 -21.15 -17.61 -9.42
N ILE A 453 -22.10 -16.77 -9.01
CA ILE A 453 -23.54 -17.05 -9.11
C ILE A 453 -24.34 -15.84 -9.59
N GLY A 454 -25.51 -16.10 -10.18
CA GLY A 454 -26.40 -15.08 -10.73
C GLY A 454 -25.83 -14.42 -11.98
N ALA A 455 -26.16 -13.13 -12.18
CA ALA A 455 -25.80 -12.44 -13.42
C ALA A 455 -24.29 -12.34 -13.69
N CYS A 456 -23.42 -12.40 -12.68
CA CYS A 456 -21.97 -12.47 -12.91
C CYS A 456 -21.50 -13.82 -13.46
N ASN A 457 -22.28 -14.89 -13.24
CA ASN A 457 -22.08 -16.22 -13.82
C ASN A 457 -22.77 -16.39 -15.18
N GLY A 458 -23.68 -15.48 -15.54
CA GLY A 458 -24.51 -15.57 -16.75
C GLY A 458 -25.87 -16.24 -16.54
N THR A 459 -26.29 -16.42 -15.28
CA THR A 459 -27.62 -16.95 -14.94
C THR A 459 -28.63 -15.80 -14.93
N ASP A 460 -29.38 -15.66 -16.02
CA ASP A 460 -30.33 -14.55 -16.21
C ASP A 460 -31.77 -14.89 -15.75
N ASP A 461 -32.16 -16.17 -15.76
CA ASP A 461 -33.45 -16.62 -15.26
C ASP A 461 -33.50 -16.58 -13.72
N LEU A 462 -34.56 -16.00 -13.15
CA LEU A 462 -34.66 -15.77 -11.71
C LEU A 462 -34.77 -17.07 -10.91
N SER A 463 -35.58 -18.03 -11.39
CA SER A 463 -35.77 -19.30 -10.69
C SER A 463 -34.48 -20.12 -10.71
N ALA A 464 -33.80 -20.18 -11.87
CA ALA A 464 -32.48 -20.79 -12.00
C ALA A 464 -31.43 -20.10 -11.11
N LEU A 465 -31.44 -18.77 -11.04
CA LEU A 465 -30.55 -17.99 -10.18
C LEU A 465 -30.75 -18.29 -8.70
N ILE A 466 -32.00 -18.38 -8.24
CA ILE A 466 -32.33 -18.73 -6.85
C ILE A 466 -31.83 -20.14 -6.53
N ALA A 467 -32.09 -21.11 -7.41
CA ALA A 467 -31.63 -22.49 -7.22
C ALA A 467 -30.10 -22.60 -7.19
N GLU A 468 -29.41 -21.94 -8.14
CA GLU A 468 -27.96 -21.85 -8.20
C GLU A 468 -27.38 -21.24 -6.91
N ALA A 469 -27.97 -20.15 -6.43
CA ALA A 469 -27.55 -19.47 -5.21
C ALA A 469 -27.75 -20.33 -3.96
N ALA A 470 -28.90 -21.00 -3.83
CA ALA A 470 -29.18 -21.90 -2.72
C ALA A 470 -28.16 -23.05 -2.70
N ALA A 471 -27.89 -23.68 -3.85
CA ALA A 471 -26.89 -24.74 -3.98
C ALA A 471 -25.47 -24.24 -3.61
N ALA A 472 -25.10 -23.03 -4.05
CA ALA A 472 -23.81 -22.43 -3.68
C ALA A 472 -23.68 -22.19 -2.17
N GLY A 473 -24.78 -21.89 -1.47
CA GLY A 473 -24.83 -21.79 -0.01
C GLY A 473 -24.92 -23.13 0.73
N GLY A 474 -25.09 -24.27 0.05
CA GLY A 474 -25.22 -25.59 0.69
C GLY A 474 -26.66 -26.14 0.76
N GLY A 475 -27.62 -25.48 0.10
CA GLY A 475 -29.01 -25.92 0.00
C GLY A 475 -29.88 -25.53 1.19
N GLY A 476 -31.04 -26.19 1.33
CA GLY A 476 -31.94 -26.04 2.49
C GLY A 476 -32.77 -24.74 2.52
N VAL A 477 -32.69 -23.93 1.46
CA VAL A 477 -33.56 -22.76 1.24
C VAL A 477 -34.21 -22.91 -0.13
N GLU A 478 -35.53 -22.79 -0.15
CA GLU A 478 -36.33 -22.77 -1.37
C GLU A 478 -37.15 -21.48 -1.38
N PHE A 479 -37.03 -20.73 -2.48
CA PHE A 479 -37.81 -19.53 -2.71
C PHE A 479 -38.48 -19.64 -4.09
N SER A 480 -39.72 -19.19 -4.19
CA SER A 480 -40.38 -19.03 -5.50
C SER A 480 -40.09 -17.63 -6.03
N GLY A 481 -39.72 -17.52 -7.31
CA GLY A 481 -39.36 -16.25 -7.92
C GLY A 481 -40.00 -16.08 -9.28
N GLU A 482 -40.73 -14.99 -9.46
CA GLU A 482 -41.32 -14.59 -10.73
C GLU A 482 -40.82 -13.20 -11.11
N ASN A 483 -40.24 -13.10 -12.31
CA ASN A 483 -39.98 -11.80 -12.92
C ASN A 483 -41.17 -11.41 -13.79
N ALA A 484 -41.47 -10.12 -13.82
CA ALA A 484 -42.44 -9.60 -14.76
C ALA A 484 -42.07 -9.90 -16.23
N ARG A 485 -40.76 -9.98 -16.54
CA ARG A 485 -40.24 -10.15 -17.92
C ARG A 485 -38.90 -10.86 -17.98
N THR A 486 -38.62 -11.43 -19.15
CA THR A 486 -37.31 -11.91 -19.57
C THR A 486 -36.70 -10.90 -20.54
N TRP A 487 -35.43 -10.55 -20.36
CA TRP A 487 -34.76 -9.61 -21.27
C TRP A 487 -33.95 -10.32 -22.34
N THR A 488 -34.00 -9.78 -23.56
CA THR A 488 -33.21 -10.25 -24.69
C THR A 488 -32.55 -9.09 -25.44
N GLY A 489 -31.64 -9.43 -26.36
CA GLY A 489 -30.92 -8.50 -27.20
C GLY A 489 -29.60 -8.03 -26.58
N GLY A 490 -29.11 -6.91 -27.07
CA GLY A 490 -27.85 -6.29 -26.68
C GLY A 490 -26.94 -6.05 -27.87
N MET A 491 -25.93 -5.21 -27.66
CA MET A 491 -24.86 -4.99 -28.63
C MET A 491 -23.55 -4.61 -27.93
N ILE A 492 -22.45 -4.78 -28.64
CA ILE A 492 -21.13 -4.24 -28.31
C ILE A 492 -20.54 -3.55 -29.54
N GLY A 493 -19.54 -2.69 -29.32
CA GLY A 493 -18.91 -1.91 -30.37
C GLY A 493 -19.67 -0.64 -30.71
N ALA A 494 -19.53 -0.17 -31.96
CA ALA A 494 -20.11 1.08 -32.44
C ALA A 494 -21.51 0.87 -33.02
N ALA A 495 -22.44 1.78 -32.73
CA ALA A 495 -23.76 1.78 -33.33
C ALA A 495 -23.73 2.39 -34.75
N GLU A 496 -24.84 2.23 -35.45
CA GLU A 496 -25.06 2.76 -36.78
C GLU A 496 -24.75 4.28 -36.86
N GLY A 497 -24.01 4.68 -37.90
CA GLY A 497 -23.51 6.06 -38.05
C GLY A 497 -22.22 6.40 -37.27
N ALA A 498 -21.68 5.47 -36.48
CA ALA A 498 -20.37 5.57 -35.81
C ALA A 498 -19.37 4.46 -36.21
N GLY A 499 -19.67 3.77 -37.32
CA GLY A 499 -18.84 2.71 -37.91
C GLY A 499 -17.51 3.20 -38.48
N GLU A 500 -16.82 2.30 -39.19
CA GLU A 500 -15.57 2.60 -39.88
C GLU A 500 -15.70 3.78 -40.84
N GLY A 501 -14.62 4.56 -41.01
CA GLY A 501 -14.59 5.73 -41.89
C GLY A 501 -15.29 6.98 -41.33
N THR A 502 -15.99 6.88 -40.20
CA THR A 502 -16.66 8.03 -39.58
C THR A 502 -15.70 8.83 -38.68
N GLY A 503 -15.77 10.17 -38.76
CA GLY A 503 -15.01 11.09 -37.90
C GLY A 503 -15.73 11.54 -36.63
N VAL A 504 -16.93 11.00 -36.38
CA VAL A 504 -17.84 11.45 -35.32
C VAL A 504 -17.26 11.19 -33.93
N LYS A 505 -17.66 12.02 -32.96
CA LYS A 505 -17.31 11.84 -31.54
C LYS A 505 -18.26 10.83 -30.91
N ALA A 506 -17.96 9.55 -31.06
CA ALA A 506 -18.68 8.45 -30.42
C ALA A 506 -17.83 7.88 -29.28
N PHE A 507 -18.12 8.31 -28.05
CA PHE A 507 -17.30 8.00 -26.87
C PHE A 507 -17.52 6.57 -26.39
N ILE A 508 -16.41 5.92 -26.04
CA ILE A 508 -16.37 4.61 -25.38
C ILE A 508 -15.83 4.72 -23.96
N ASP A 509 -14.79 5.54 -23.76
CA ASP A 509 -14.26 5.89 -22.45
C ASP A 509 -14.54 7.36 -22.20
N PHE A 510 -15.51 7.58 -21.33
CA PHE A 510 -15.99 8.91 -21.04
C PHE A 510 -14.94 9.71 -20.27
N GLN A 511 -14.33 9.15 -19.23
CA GLN A 511 -13.45 9.91 -18.34
C GLN A 511 -12.17 10.35 -19.06
N HIS A 512 -11.60 9.52 -19.94
CA HIS A 512 -10.40 9.82 -20.71
C HIS A 512 -10.66 10.35 -22.13
N ASP A 513 -11.92 10.64 -22.49
CA ASP A 513 -12.30 11.19 -23.80
C ASP A 513 -11.92 10.29 -25.00
N VAL A 514 -11.96 8.96 -24.84
CA VAL A 514 -11.64 8.02 -25.93
C VAL A 514 -12.88 7.73 -26.77
N CYS A 515 -12.75 7.89 -28.08
CA CYS A 515 -13.79 7.60 -29.06
C CYS A 515 -13.53 6.29 -29.84
N ALA A 516 -14.56 5.75 -30.49
CA ALA A 516 -14.46 4.58 -31.37
C ALA A 516 -13.36 4.74 -32.44
N LYS A 517 -13.23 5.95 -33.02
CA LYS A 517 -12.19 6.26 -34.01
C LYS A 517 -10.76 6.15 -33.46
N ASP A 518 -10.55 6.36 -32.16
CA ASP A 518 -9.23 6.31 -31.55
C ASP A 518 -8.72 4.86 -31.44
N ILE A 519 -9.63 3.91 -31.20
CA ILE A 519 -9.31 2.47 -31.24
C ILE A 519 -8.93 2.04 -32.65
N ARG A 520 -9.71 2.44 -33.65
CA ARG A 520 -9.41 2.16 -35.07
C ARG A 520 -8.09 2.81 -35.51
N LEU A 521 -7.79 4.01 -35.02
CA LEU A 521 -6.52 4.69 -35.25
C LEU A 521 -5.35 3.91 -34.63
N ALA A 522 -5.48 3.44 -33.40
CA ALA A 522 -4.44 2.64 -32.76
C ALA A 522 -4.09 1.38 -33.58
N VAL A 523 -5.12 0.66 -34.08
CA VAL A 523 -4.91 -0.50 -34.95
C VAL A 523 -4.23 -0.10 -36.25
N ARG A 524 -4.65 1.00 -36.88
CA ARG A 524 -4.03 1.53 -38.11
C ARG A 524 -2.56 1.92 -37.92
N GLU A 525 -2.20 2.39 -36.73
CA GLU A 525 -0.83 2.72 -36.33
C GLU A 525 0.01 1.47 -35.94
N GLY A 526 -0.51 0.26 -36.19
CA GLY A 526 0.22 -1.00 -36.04
C GLY A 526 0.00 -1.72 -34.70
N MET A 527 -1.00 -1.32 -33.91
CA MET A 527 -1.26 -1.96 -32.61
C MET A 527 -2.20 -3.16 -32.75
N HIS A 528 -1.69 -4.34 -32.44
CA HIS A 528 -2.47 -5.58 -32.52
C HIS A 528 -2.93 -6.13 -31.16
N SER A 529 -2.12 -5.94 -30.11
CA SER A 529 -2.47 -6.40 -28.76
C SER A 529 -3.46 -5.44 -28.11
N VAL A 530 -4.49 -5.98 -27.45
CA VAL A 530 -5.43 -5.17 -26.64
C VAL A 530 -4.70 -4.34 -25.58
N GLU A 531 -3.57 -4.83 -25.07
CA GLU A 531 -2.73 -4.15 -24.09
C GLU A 531 -1.99 -2.94 -24.70
N HIS A 532 -1.61 -2.99 -25.98
CA HIS A 532 -1.05 -1.84 -26.70
C HIS A 532 -2.13 -0.81 -27.02
N ILE A 533 -3.29 -1.27 -27.52
CA ILE A 533 -4.43 -0.39 -27.81
C ILE A 533 -4.86 0.35 -26.55
N LYS A 534 -4.96 -0.35 -25.40
CA LYS A 534 -5.19 0.25 -24.08
C LYS A 534 -4.18 1.34 -23.75
N ARG A 535 -2.88 1.06 -23.81
CA ARG A 535 -1.82 2.00 -23.42
C ARG A 535 -1.70 3.21 -24.34
N PHE A 536 -2.00 3.03 -25.62
CA PHE A 536 -1.93 4.11 -26.60
C PHE A 536 -3.13 5.04 -26.57
N THR A 537 -4.33 4.47 -26.41
CA THR A 537 -5.58 5.25 -26.38
C THR A 537 -5.95 5.71 -24.98
N THR A 538 -5.41 5.08 -23.93
CA THR A 538 -5.80 5.20 -22.51
C THR A 538 -7.18 4.64 -22.17
N ASN A 539 -7.79 3.87 -23.09
CA ASN A 539 -9.08 3.21 -22.88
C ASN A 539 -9.03 2.24 -21.68
N GLY A 540 -9.93 2.41 -20.72
CA GLY A 540 -10.04 1.55 -19.54
C GLY A 540 -8.94 1.77 -18.50
N MET A 541 -8.24 2.91 -18.56
CA MET A 541 -7.22 3.31 -17.57
C MET A 541 -7.72 4.36 -16.57
N ALA A 542 -8.95 4.83 -16.73
CA ALA A 542 -9.58 5.83 -15.88
C ALA A 542 -9.93 5.29 -14.48
N SER A 543 -10.46 6.14 -13.61
CA SER A 543 -10.77 5.78 -12.22
C SER A 543 -11.85 4.69 -12.09
N ASP A 544 -12.70 4.56 -13.11
CA ASP A 544 -13.73 3.51 -13.26
C ASP A 544 -13.15 2.18 -13.77
N GLN A 545 -11.89 2.16 -14.20
CA GLN A 545 -11.14 0.99 -14.70
C GLN A 545 -11.82 0.30 -15.89
N GLY A 546 -12.49 1.09 -16.74
CA GLY A 546 -13.09 0.59 -17.98
C GLY A 546 -14.31 -0.29 -17.80
N LYS A 547 -15.02 -0.18 -16.66
CA LYS A 547 -16.32 -0.84 -16.44
C LYS A 547 -17.32 -0.55 -17.57
N MET A 548 -17.28 0.67 -18.11
CA MET A 548 -18.15 1.10 -19.22
C MET A 548 -17.50 0.97 -20.60
N SER A 549 -16.16 0.97 -20.70
CA SER A 549 -15.47 1.16 -21.98
C SER A 549 -14.89 -0.11 -22.59
N ASN A 550 -14.46 -1.08 -21.78
CA ASN A 550 -13.61 -2.18 -22.26
C ASN A 550 -14.31 -3.09 -23.28
N MET A 551 -15.57 -3.46 -23.08
CA MET A 551 -16.28 -4.34 -24.01
C MET A 551 -16.54 -3.68 -25.37
N HIS A 552 -16.88 -2.39 -25.40
CA HIS A 552 -17.01 -1.65 -26.66
C HIS A 552 -15.66 -1.47 -27.34
N GLY A 553 -14.62 -1.10 -26.59
CA GLY A 553 -13.26 -0.96 -27.13
C GLY A 553 -12.73 -2.26 -27.71
N LEU A 554 -12.99 -3.39 -27.03
CA LEU A 554 -12.60 -4.71 -27.51
C LEU A 554 -13.33 -5.10 -28.80
N ALA A 555 -14.65 -4.87 -28.87
CA ALA A 555 -15.43 -5.13 -30.08
C ALA A 555 -14.96 -4.29 -31.28
N ILE A 556 -14.63 -3.01 -31.07
CA ILE A 556 -14.11 -2.14 -32.13
C ILE A 556 -12.69 -2.55 -32.54
N ALA A 557 -11.85 -2.99 -31.60
CA ALA A 557 -10.54 -3.54 -31.92
C ALA A 557 -10.66 -4.84 -32.72
N SER A 558 -11.60 -5.72 -32.35
CA SER A 558 -11.92 -6.96 -33.06
C SER A 558 -12.37 -6.69 -34.50
N GLU A 559 -13.28 -5.73 -34.70
CA GLU A 559 -13.69 -5.22 -36.02
C GLU A 559 -12.48 -4.75 -36.83
N ALA A 560 -11.68 -3.82 -36.28
CA ALA A 560 -10.55 -3.22 -36.99
C ALA A 560 -9.41 -4.20 -37.28
N LEU A 561 -9.24 -5.26 -36.48
CA LEU A 561 -8.23 -6.29 -36.69
C LEU A 561 -8.70 -7.43 -37.61
N GLY A 562 -10.01 -7.52 -37.90
CA GLY A 562 -10.59 -8.67 -38.60
C GLY A 562 -10.40 -9.99 -37.83
N ARG A 563 -10.50 -9.95 -36.50
CA ARG A 563 -10.29 -11.13 -35.63
C ARG A 563 -11.45 -11.30 -34.67
N ASP A 564 -11.84 -12.54 -34.40
CA ASP A 564 -12.88 -12.83 -33.40
C ASP A 564 -12.51 -12.29 -32.01
N LEU A 565 -13.52 -11.77 -31.30
CA LEU A 565 -13.42 -11.18 -29.97
C LEU A 565 -12.51 -11.96 -28.98
N PRO A 566 -12.66 -13.28 -28.79
CA PRO A 566 -11.82 -14.04 -27.85
C PRO A 566 -10.33 -14.07 -28.23
N LYS A 567 -10.00 -13.96 -29.52
CA LYS A 567 -8.63 -14.00 -30.04
C LYS A 567 -7.88 -12.67 -29.84
N VAL A 568 -8.59 -11.56 -29.68
CA VAL A 568 -8.00 -10.25 -29.33
C VAL A 568 -7.55 -10.24 -27.86
N GLY A 569 -8.29 -10.94 -27.00
CA GLY A 569 -8.00 -11.10 -25.58
C GLY A 569 -8.54 -9.96 -24.72
N LEU A 570 -8.73 -10.23 -23.43
CA LEU A 570 -9.10 -9.23 -22.43
C LEU A 570 -7.86 -8.57 -21.84
N THR A 571 -8.02 -7.36 -21.33
CA THR A 571 -7.00 -6.75 -20.48
C THR A 571 -7.03 -7.35 -19.08
N THR A 572 -5.90 -7.29 -18.37
CA THR A 572 -5.82 -7.89 -17.03
C THR A 572 -6.71 -7.15 -16.01
N PHE A 573 -7.60 -7.89 -15.33
CA PHE A 573 -8.33 -7.39 -14.16
C PHE A 573 -7.40 -7.35 -12.95
N ARG A 574 -7.35 -6.21 -12.25
CA ARG A 574 -6.47 -5.98 -11.10
C ARG A 574 -7.27 -5.48 -9.90
N GLN A 575 -6.71 -5.68 -8.72
CA GLN A 575 -7.12 -4.98 -7.51
C GLN A 575 -6.69 -3.51 -7.58
N PRO A 576 -7.42 -2.59 -6.94
CA PRO A 576 -8.72 -2.80 -6.29
C PRO A 576 -9.91 -2.72 -7.28
N TYR A 577 -11.04 -3.37 -6.98
CA TYR A 577 -12.28 -3.31 -7.80
C TYR A 577 -12.76 -1.86 -8.01
N THR A 578 -12.76 -1.08 -6.94
CA THR A 578 -12.92 0.38 -6.93
C THR A 578 -11.82 0.99 -6.05
N PRO A 579 -11.44 2.26 -6.24
CA PRO A 579 -10.37 2.89 -5.47
C PRO A 579 -10.58 2.77 -3.95
N VAL A 580 -9.49 2.49 -3.22
CA VAL A 580 -9.44 2.42 -1.76
C VAL A 580 -8.49 3.52 -1.26
N THR A 581 -8.83 4.18 -0.15
CA THR A 581 -7.97 5.21 0.42
C THR A 581 -6.67 4.63 0.94
N PHE A 582 -5.57 5.38 0.85
CA PHE A 582 -4.29 4.95 1.41
C PHE A 582 -4.38 4.80 2.94
N GLY A 583 -5.18 5.64 3.61
CA GLY A 583 -5.44 5.53 5.05
C GLY A 583 -6.00 4.16 5.44
N THR A 584 -6.93 3.60 4.66
CA THR A 584 -7.46 2.25 4.90
C THR A 584 -6.39 1.16 4.78
N LEU A 585 -5.47 1.28 3.83
CA LEU A 585 -4.39 0.32 3.64
C LEU A 585 -3.32 0.41 4.76
N ILE A 586 -3.00 1.63 5.18
CA ILE A 586 -2.03 1.91 6.24
C ILE A 586 -2.59 1.57 7.63
N ASN A 587 -3.91 1.72 7.84
CA ASN A 587 -4.57 1.43 9.11
C ASN A 587 -3.91 2.26 10.24
N HIS A 588 -3.39 1.63 11.30
CA HIS A 588 -2.77 2.27 12.45
C HIS A 588 -1.25 2.33 12.34
N SER A 589 -0.65 1.83 11.25
CA SER A 589 0.81 1.82 11.02
C SER A 589 1.31 3.22 10.62
N ARG A 590 1.15 4.19 11.53
CA ARG A 590 1.55 5.60 11.38
C ARG A 590 2.06 6.19 12.69
N GLY A 591 2.88 7.23 12.61
CA GLY A 591 3.43 7.90 13.78
C GLY A 591 4.21 6.92 14.67
N ALA A 592 3.96 6.94 15.98
CA ALA A 592 4.62 6.06 16.95
C ALA A 592 4.33 4.56 16.74
N LEU A 593 3.34 4.20 15.93
CA LEU A 593 2.98 2.81 15.59
C LEU A 593 3.45 2.40 14.19
N PHE A 594 4.24 3.24 13.50
CA PHE A 594 4.77 2.91 12.18
C PHE A 594 5.68 1.67 12.23
N ASP A 595 6.56 1.62 13.23
CA ASP A 595 7.41 0.48 13.55
C ASP A 595 7.66 0.45 15.08
N PRO A 596 7.84 -0.72 15.73
CA PRO A 596 8.04 -0.77 17.18
C PRO A 596 9.32 -0.07 17.62
N ALA A 597 9.21 0.81 18.63
CA ALA A 597 10.34 1.36 19.36
C ALA A 597 10.63 0.52 20.61
N ARG A 598 11.71 -0.28 20.56
CA ARG A 598 12.20 -1.10 21.67
C ARG A 598 12.98 -0.25 22.66
N LYS A 599 12.77 -0.49 23.95
CA LYS A 599 13.35 0.25 25.08
C LYS A 599 13.96 -0.73 26.05
N THR A 600 15.15 -0.42 26.58
CA THR A 600 15.81 -1.27 27.59
C THR A 600 15.12 -1.11 28.95
N PRO A 601 15.37 -2.00 29.93
CA PRO A 601 14.89 -1.80 31.29
C PRO A 601 15.37 -0.51 31.96
N MET A 602 16.49 0.06 31.49
CA MET A 602 17.07 1.31 32.02
C MET A 602 16.53 2.57 31.31
N HIS A 603 15.69 2.44 30.27
CA HIS A 603 15.31 3.56 29.42
C HIS A 603 14.70 4.75 30.17
N GLU A 604 13.84 4.51 31.17
CA GLU A 604 13.23 5.59 31.96
C GLU A 604 14.25 6.26 32.90
N GLU A 605 15.25 5.52 33.40
CA GLU A 605 16.37 6.07 34.19
C GLU A 605 17.31 6.91 33.32
N GLU A 606 17.59 6.46 32.09
CA GLU A 606 18.37 7.22 31.10
C GLU A 606 17.65 8.51 30.71
N LEU A 607 16.34 8.44 30.45
CA LEU A 607 15.52 9.60 30.13
C LEU A 607 15.51 10.61 31.30
N ALA A 608 15.35 10.12 32.53
CA ALA A 608 15.41 10.96 33.73
C ALA A 608 16.80 11.60 33.94
N ALA A 609 17.86 10.93 33.50
CA ALA A 609 19.23 11.47 33.48
C ALA A 609 19.50 12.47 32.33
N GLY A 610 18.50 12.72 31.47
CA GLY A 610 18.61 13.68 30.36
C GLY A 610 19.19 13.10 29.07
N ALA A 611 19.19 11.77 28.89
CA ALA A 611 19.67 11.14 27.68
C ALA A 611 18.99 11.70 26.41
N VAL A 612 19.80 11.99 25.39
CA VAL A 612 19.33 12.13 24.01
C VAL A 612 19.45 10.77 23.36
N PHE A 613 18.45 10.32 22.60
CA PHE A 613 18.41 8.97 22.03
C PHE A 613 18.66 8.96 20.52
N GLU A 614 19.33 7.92 20.04
CA GLU A 614 19.39 7.56 18.62
C GLU A 614 18.59 6.27 18.32
N ASP A 615 18.29 6.05 17.04
CA ASP A 615 17.62 4.85 16.53
C ASP A 615 18.63 3.83 16.03
N VAL A 616 18.82 2.74 16.78
CA VAL A 616 19.69 1.61 16.41
C VAL A 616 18.83 0.42 16.02
N GLY A 617 18.47 0.36 14.73
CA GLY A 617 17.37 -0.50 14.27
C GLY A 617 16.08 -0.06 14.97
N ASN A 618 15.44 -0.98 15.68
CA ASN A 618 14.23 -0.69 16.44
C ASN A 618 14.51 -0.20 17.88
N TRP A 619 15.76 -0.19 18.34
CA TRP A 619 16.10 0.22 19.70
C TRP A 619 16.28 1.73 19.82
N LYS A 620 15.72 2.31 20.88
CA LYS A 620 16.10 3.64 21.37
C LYS A 620 17.29 3.48 22.32
N ARG A 621 18.47 3.94 21.92
CA ARG A 621 19.68 3.90 22.75
C ARG A 621 20.13 5.31 23.10
N ALA A 622 20.61 5.52 24.32
CA ALA A 622 21.20 6.80 24.68
C ALA A 622 22.40 7.10 23.76
N TRP A 623 22.29 8.19 23.02
CA TRP A 623 23.30 8.69 22.10
C TRP A 623 24.39 9.45 22.87
N PHE A 624 23.98 10.33 23.78
CA PHE A 624 24.82 11.06 24.74
C PHE A 624 23.96 11.65 25.88
N PHE A 625 24.61 12.14 26.94
CA PHE A 625 24.02 12.71 28.15
C PHE A 625 24.49 14.17 28.37
N PRO A 626 23.78 15.17 27.81
CA PRO A 626 24.13 16.57 27.97
C PRO A 626 23.87 17.09 29.38
N ARG A 627 24.74 17.99 29.85
CA ARG A 627 24.44 18.87 31.00
C ARG A 627 23.81 20.16 30.50
N ALA A 628 23.16 20.89 31.41
CA ALA A 628 22.56 22.17 31.08
C ALA A 628 23.60 23.13 30.47
N GLY A 629 23.34 23.59 29.25
CA GLY A 629 24.20 24.53 28.51
C GLY A 629 25.24 23.87 27.60
N GLU A 630 25.41 22.56 27.64
CA GLU A 630 26.31 21.85 26.72
C GLU A 630 25.60 21.56 25.38
N ASP A 631 26.33 21.74 24.28
CA ASP A 631 25.96 21.11 23.02
C ASP A 631 26.37 19.63 22.98
N MET A 632 26.05 18.96 21.86
CA MET A 632 26.38 17.54 21.67
C MET A 632 27.90 17.28 21.79
N HIS A 633 28.73 18.11 21.15
CA HIS A 633 30.18 17.89 21.13
C HIS A 633 30.80 18.14 22.49
N GLU A 634 30.37 19.18 23.21
CA GLU A 634 30.83 19.47 24.57
C GLU A 634 30.50 18.32 25.53
N ALA A 635 29.28 17.79 25.46
CA ALA A 635 28.83 16.66 26.28
C ALA A 635 29.67 15.40 25.99
N ILE A 636 29.83 15.03 24.72
CA ILE A 636 30.61 13.86 24.30
C ILE A 636 32.08 14.02 24.68
N ASN A 637 32.67 15.19 24.47
CA ASN A 637 34.06 15.47 24.82
C ASN A 637 34.30 15.29 26.33
N ARG A 638 33.37 15.80 27.15
CA ARG A 638 33.39 15.60 28.60
C ARG A 638 33.25 14.12 28.96
N GLU A 639 32.30 13.40 28.37
CA GLU A 639 32.09 11.97 28.61
C GLU A 639 33.35 11.16 28.28
N CYS A 640 33.89 11.30 27.05
CA CYS A 640 35.13 10.66 26.60
C CYS A 640 36.29 10.85 27.60
N LYS A 641 36.54 12.09 28.01
CA LYS A 641 37.59 12.40 29.01
C LYS A 641 37.29 11.77 30.36
N THR A 642 36.03 11.80 30.81
CA THR A 642 35.63 11.27 32.12
C THR A 642 35.81 9.76 32.17
N VAL A 643 35.44 9.03 31.11
CA VAL A 643 35.64 7.57 31.04
C VAL A 643 37.12 7.21 31.19
N ARG A 644 38.03 7.91 30.50
CA ARG A 644 39.47 7.61 30.57
C ARG A 644 40.16 8.08 31.84
N THR A 645 39.65 9.12 32.50
CA THR A 645 40.30 9.68 33.71
C THR A 645 39.69 9.17 35.01
N SER A 646 38.44 8.67 34.97
CA SER A 646 37.69 8.19 36.12
C SER A 646 36.94 6.89 35.78
N VAL A 647 35.66 6.99 35.42
CA VAL A 647 34.79 5.86 35.09
C VAL A 647 33.55 6.33 34.32
N GLY A 648 33.13 5.54 33.34
CA GLY A 648 31.90 5.70 32.57
C GLY A 648 30.96 4.52 32.78
N VAL A 649 29.65 4.77 32.74
CA VAL A 649 28.59 3.75 32.78
C VAL A 649 27.76 3.81 31.50
N PHE A 650 27.55 2.68 30.84
CA PHE A 650 26.87 2.57 29.55
C PHE A 650 25.90 1.40 29.51
N ASP A 651 24.73 1.63 28.91
CA ASP A 651 23.73 0.59 28.68
C ASP A 651 24.10 -0.24 27.42
N ALA A 652 24.59 -1.45 27.68
CA ALA A 652 24.96 -2.44 26.66
C ALA A 652 23.86 -3.50 26.45
N SER A 653 22.67 -3.32 27.02
CA SER A 653 21.59 -4.33 27.03
C SER A 653 21.10 -4.71 25.64
N THR A 654 21.30 -3.86 24.64
CA THR A 654 20.78 -4.07 23.28
C THR A 654 21.59 -5.06 22.45
N LEU A 655 22.81 -5.43 22.88
CA LEU A 655 23.62 -6.45 22.19
C LEU A 655 22.84 -7.76 22.05
N GLY A 656 23.03 -8.50 20.95
CA GLY A 656 22.45 -9.83 20.88
C GLY A 656 23.11 -10.75 21.88
N LYS A 657 22.32 -11.63 22.51
CA LYS A 657 22.81 -12.64 23.46
C LYS A 657 22.19 -13.98 23.12
N ILE A 658 23.03 -14.99 22.90
CA ILE A 658 22.61 -16.35 22.53
C ILE A 658 23.30 -17.34 23.46
N GLU A 659 22.52 -18.17 24.15
CA GLU A 659 23.05 -19.37 24.80
C GLU A 659 23.26 -20.45 23.75
N VAL A 660 24.48 -20.98 23.68
CA VAL A 660 24.83 -22.14 22.84
C VAL A 660 25.21 -23.26 23.80
N VAL A 661 24.33 -24.25 23.91
CA VAL A 661 24.41 -25.31 24.93
C VAL A 661 24.44 -26.68 24.25
N GLY A 662 25.22 -27.62 24.79
CA GLY A 662 25.22 -29.01 24.36
C GLY A 662 26.64 -29.58 24.20
N PRO A 663 26.79 -30.91 24.19
CA PRO A 663 28.12 -31.53 24.16
C PRO A 663 28.92 -31.20 22.89
N ASP A 664 28.25 -30.84 21.78
CA ASP A 664 28.88 -30.43 20.52
C ASP A 664 29.01 -28.90 20.37
N ALA A 665 28.70 -28.10 21.40
CA ALA A 665 28.65 -26.63 21.30
C ALA A 665 29.98 -26.01 20.84
N ALA A 666 31.11 -26.48 21.39
CA ALA A 666 32.43 -25.99 20.97
C ALA A 666 32.76 -26.37 19.52
N LYS A 667 32.34 -27.56 19.08
CA LYS A 667 32.49 -28.04 17.69
C LYS A 667 31.67 -27.17 16.73
N PHE A 668 30.42 -26.87 17.10
CA PHE A 668 29.57 -25.99 16.32
C PHE A 668 30.11 -24.55 16.23
N LEU A 669 30.55 -23.96 17.35
CA LEU A 669 31.19 -22.64 17.32
C LEU A 669 32.48 -22.64 16.47
N ASN A 670 33.21 -23.75 16.44
CA ASN A 670 34.33 -23.96 15.52
C ASN A 670 33.90 -24.03 14.04
N LEU A 671 32.65 -24.32 13.70
CA LEU A 671 32.19 -24.22 12.31
C LEU A 671 31.69 -22.81 11.98
N ILE A 672 31.08 -22.11 12.93
CA ILE A 672 30.48 -20.79 12.71
C ILE A 672 31.50 -19.64 12.72
N TYR A 673 32.48 -19.66 13.64
CA TYR A 673 33.45 -18.57 13.78
C TYR A 673 34.77 -18.86 13.06
N THR A 674 35.53 -17.81 12.73
CA THR A 674 36.83 -17.92 12.05
C THR A 674 37.96 -18.45 12.96
N ASN A 675 37.87 -18.28 14.28
CA ASN A 675 38.85 -18.72 15.27
C ASN A 675 38.45 -20.02 16.01
N ALA A 676 39.36 -20.55 16.83
CA ALA A 676 39.17 -21.80 17.56
C ALA A 676 38.36 -21.61 18.86
N TRP A 677 37.57 -22.61 19.29
CA TRP A 677 36.74 -22.56 20.51
C TRP A 677 36.96 -23.73 21.47
N ASP A 678 37.41 -24.87 20.95
CA ASP A 678 37.82 -26.07 21.68
C ASP A 678 38.92 -25.80 22.73
N THR A 679 39.76 -24.80 22.51
CA THR A 679 40.85 -24.42 23.42
C THR A 679 40.48 -23.38 24.48
N LEU A 680 39.30 -22.78 24.40
CA LEU A 680 38.85 -21.78 25.37
C LEU A 680 38.38 -22.49 26.63
N LYS A 681 39.01 -22.27 27.79
CA LYS A 681 38.57 -22.92 29.05
C LYS A 681 37.30 -22.25 29.63
N PRO A 682 36.46 -22.97 30.40
CA PRO A 682 35.41 -22.34 31.19
C PRO A 682 35.95 -21.21 32.07
N GLY A 683 35.14 -20.18 32.27
CA GLY A 683 35.52 -18.95 32.97
C GLY A 683 36.31 -17.94 32.13
N ARG A 684 36.47 -18.19 30.82
CA ARG A 684 37.18 -17.30 29.88
C ARG A 684 36.28 -16.85 28.75
N CYS A 685 36.62 -15.68 28.22
CA CYS A 685 36.00 -15.08 27.05
C CYS A 685 36.95 -15.09 25.85
N ARG A 686 36.38 -14.99 24.65
CA ARG A 686 37.15 -14.77 23.41
C ARG A 686 36.34 -13.90 22.46
N TYR A 687 36.99 -12.94 21.82
CA TYR A 687 36.42 -12.20 20.70
C TYR A 687 36.46 -13.09 19.45
N GLY A 688 35.38 -13.11 18.67
CA GLY A 688 35.26 -13.89 17.45
C GLY A 688 34.66 -13.10 16.30
N ILE A 689 35.07 -13.45 15.08
CA ILE A 689 34.48 -12.97 13.84
C ILE A 689 33.70 -14.11 13.18
N MET A 690 32.47 -13.81 12.75
CA MET A 690 31.71 -14.66 11.85
C MET A 690 31.87 -14.14 10.42
N THR A 691 31.96 -15.06 9.47
CA THR A 691 31.94 -14.74 8.04
C THR A 691 30.74 -15.41 7.38
N ARG A 692 30.27 -14.87 6.26
CA ARG A 692 29.39 -15.61 5.35
C ARG A 692 30.21 -16.57 4.50
N GLU A 693 29.57 -17.46 3.76
CA GLU A 693 30.23 -18.40 2.85
C GLU A 693 31.14 -17.73 1.80
N ASP A 694 30.79 -16.50 1.41
CA ASP A 694 31.57 -15.68 0.48
C ASP A 694 32.90 -15.17 1.08
N GLY A 695 33.09 -15.29 2.40
CA GLY A 695 34.31 -14.91 3.12
C GLY A 695 34.29 -13.50 3.73
N PHE A 696 33.22 -12.73 3.55
CA PHE A 696 33.12 -11.39 4.13
C PHE A 696 32.62 -11.43 5.57
N VAL A 697 33.00 -10.43 6.36
CA VAL A 697 32.54 -10.25 7.74
C VAL A 697 31.01 -10.20 7.77
N TYR A 698 30.44 -11.03 8.63
CA TYR A 698 29.01 -11.10 8.86
C TYR A 698 28.63 -10.42 10.17
N ASP A 699 29.27 -10.81 11.27
CA ASP A 699 29.08 -10.24 12.60
C ASP A 699 30.29 -10.53 13.47
N ASP A 700 30.33 -9.92 14.65
CA ASP A 700 31.37 -10.12 15.64
C ASP A 700 30.82 -10.04 17.06
N GLY A 701 31.66 -10.41 18.03
CA GLY A 701 31.33 -10.24 19.43
C GLY A 701 32.21 -11.06 20.34
N VAL A 702 31.88 -10.99 21.64
CA VAL A 702 32.61 -11.71 22.68
C VAL A 702 31.76 -12.87 23.16
N VAL A 703 32.38 -14.05 23.22
CA VAL A 703 31.71 -15.24 23.75
C VAL A 703 32.38 -15.65 25.05
N GLY A 704 31.59 -15.79 26.11
CA GLY A 704 32.02 -16.35 27.39
C GLY A 704 31.72 -17.85 27.46
N ARG A 705 32.71 -18.69 27.77
CA ARG A 705 32.49 -20.11 28.05
C ARG A 705 32.16 -20.27 29.53
N LEU A 706 30.89 -20.52 29.85
CA LEU A 706 30.38 -20.62 31.22
C LEU A 706 30.57 -22.02 31.82
N ALA A 707 30.47 -23.05 30.99
CA ALA A 707 30.76 -24.45 31.34
C ALA A 707 31.41 -25.16 30.15
N GLU A 708 31.79 -26.43 30.30
CA GLU A 708 32.38 -27.19 29.19
C GLU A 708 31.46 -27.22 27.96
N ASP A 709 30.16 -27.32 28.16
CA ASP A 709 29.14 -27.45 27.12
C ASP A 709 28.21 -26.23 27.03
N ARG A 710 28.58 -25.08 27.61
CA ARG A 710 27.72 -23.88 27.65
C ARG A 710 28.47 -22.59 27.35
N PHE A 711 28.02 -21.89 26.32
CA PHE A 711 28.58 -20.61 25.87
C PHE A 711 27.52 -19.50 25.87
N HIS A 712 27.90 -18.31 26.32
CA HIS A 712 27.14 -17.08 26.20
C HIS A 712 27.74 -16.23 25.10
N VAL A 713 27.11 -16.24 23.93
CA VAL A 713 27.55 -15.50 22.74
C VAL A 713 26.94 -14.10 22.76
N THR A 714 27.77 -13.07 22.72
CA THR A 714 27.31 -11.72 22.39
C THR A 714 27.50 -11.41 20.91
N THR A 715 26.57 -10.65 20.34
CA THR A 715 26.57 -10.22 18.93
C THR A 715 26.31 -8.72 18.85
N THR A 716 26.48 -8.11 17.67
CA THR A 716 26.08 -6.70 17.49
C THR A 716 24.59 -6.50 17.75
N THR A 717 24.20 -5.27 18.13
CA THR A 717 22.80 -4.91 18.42
C THR A 717 21.89 -5.15 17.21
N GLY A 718 22.27 -4.65 16.03
CA GLY A 718 21.52 -4.87 14.79
C GLY A 718 21.63 -6.30 14.25
N GLY A 719 22.66 -7.04 14.67
CA GLY A 719 22.92 -8.42 14.24
C GLY A 719 22.13 -9.50 14.98
N ALA A 720 21.59 -9.21 16.16
CA ALA A 720 21.06 -10.24 17.06
C ALA A 720 20.08 -11.24 16.40
N PRO A 721 19.00 -10.79 15.70
CA PRO A 721 18.06 -11.74 15.10
C PRO A 721 18.67 -12.53 13.95
N ARG A 722 19.50 -11.88 13.12
CA ARG A 722 20.09 -12.49 11.93
C ARG A 722 21.19 -13.49 12.28
N VAL A 723 21.97 -13.25 13.33
CA VAL A 723 23.00 -14.19 13.80
C VAL A 723 22.38 -15.47 14.35
N LEU A 724 21.32 -15.36 15.17
CA LEU A 724 20.59 -16.55 15.63
C LEU A 724 20.02 -17.34 14.45
N GLN A 725 19.37 -16.66 13.50
CA GLN A 725 18.84 -17.30 12.30
C GLN A 725 19.93 -17.99 11.49
N HIS A 726 21.10 -17.36 11.34
CA HIS A 726 22.24 -17.94 10.64
C HIS A 726 22.76 -19.21 11.34
N MET A 727 22.89 -19.18 12.67
CA MET A 727 23.29 -20.36 13.43
C MET A 727 22.24 -21.49 13.33
N GLU A 728 20.95 -21.17 13.46
CA GLU A 728 19.86 -22.13 13.32
C GLU A 728 19.78 -22.73 11.92
N ASP A 729 19.98 -21.93 10.88
CA ASP A 729 19.99 -22.39 9.49
C ASP A 729 21.07 -23.47 9.28
N TYR A 730 22.34 -23.19 9.64
CA TYR A 730 23.40 -24.19 9.57
C TYR A 730 23.15 -25.41 10.44
N LEU A 731 22.68 -25.21 11.68
CA LEU A 731 22.43 -26.31 12.60
C LEU A 731 21.31 -27.24 12.08
N GLN A 732 20.23 -26.69 11.53
CA GLN A 732 19.09 -27.47 11.04
C GLN A 732 19.34 -28.10 9.67
N THR A 733 20.09 -27.43 8.79
CA THR A 733 20.20 -27.82 7.38
C THR A 733 21.52 -28.52 7.03
N GLU A 734 22.63 -28.12 7.65
CA GLU A 734 23.97 -28.63 7.30
C GLU A 734 24.57 -29.52 8.40
N PHE A 735 24.28 -29.22 9.67
CA PHE A 735 24.84 -29.92 10.83
C PHE A 735 23.79 -30.54 11.77
N PRO A 736 22.73 -31.21 11.25
CA PRO A 736 21.64 -31.74 12.09
C PRO A 736 22.07 -32.89 13.00
N ASP A 737 23.28 -33.44 12.84
CA ASP A 737 23.87 -34.47 13.68
C ASP A 737 24.51 -33.93 14.97
N LEU A 738 24.72 -32.61 15.08
CA LEU A 738 25.32 -31.99 16.26
C LEU A 738 24.30 -31.82 17.38
N ASN A 739 24.67 -32.24 18.59
CA ASN A 739 23.84 -32.03 19.78
C ASN A 739 24.10 -30.64 20.36
N VAL A 740 23.46 -29.64 19.75
CA VAL A 740 23.54 -28.23 20.13
C VAL A 740 22.15 -27.64 20.18
N TRP A 741 21.90 -26.80 21.18
CA TRP A 741 20.67 -26.03 21.33
C TRP A 741 21.03 -24.55 21.44
N LEU A 742 20.32 -23.75 20.65
CA LEU A 742 20.48 -22.31 20.60
C LEU A 742 19.28 -21.67 21.29
N THR A 743 19.51 -20.67 22.12
CA THR A 743 18.44 -19.91 22.76
C THR A 743 18.79 -18.44 22.80
N SER A 744 17.95 -17.59 22.21
CA SER A 744 18.10 -16.14 22.41
C SER A 744 17.87 -15.81 23.87
N ALA A 745 18.89 -15.24 24.51
CA ALA A 745 18.81 -14.63 25.83
C ALA A 745 18.92 -13.09 25.74
N THR A 746 18.66 -12.53 24.56
CA THR A 746 18.84 -11.08 24.28
C THR A 746 18.05 -10.21 25.24
N GLU A 747 16.77 -10.50 25.46
CA GLU A 747 15.91 -9.71 26.36
C GLU A 747 15.91 -10.21 27.81
N GLN A 748 16.54 -11.35 28.08
CA GLN A 748 16.62 -11.91 29.43
C GLN A 748 17.60 -11.12 30.32
N TRP A 749 18.63 -10.52 29.72
CA TRP A 749 19.73 -9.88 30.43
C TRP A 749 19.80 -8.38 30.13
N ALA A 750 19.67 -7.57 31.18
CA ALA A 750 20.17 -6.20 31.17
C ALA A 750 21.70 -6.24 31.33
N VAL A 751 22.40 -5.38 30.59
CA VAL A 751 23.87 -5.34 30.58
C VAL A 751 24.35 -3.93 30.83
N ILE A 752 25.14 -3.77 31.89
CA ILE A 752 25.68 -2.49 32.32
C ILE A 752 27.19 -2.55 32.15
N ALA A 753 27.72 -1.75 31.23
CA ALA A 753 29.16 -1.64 31.02
C ALA A 753 29.73 -0.53 31.91
N VAL A 754 30.68 -0.87 32.78
CA VAL A 754 31.42 0.06 33.63
C VAL A 754 32.87 0.07 33.18
N GLN A 755 33.33 1.18 32.62
CA GLN A 755 34.60 1.31 31.89
C GLN A 755 35.43 2.46 32.47
N GLY A 756 36.74 2.29 32.64
CA GLY A 756 37.65 3.31 33.16
C GLY A 756 38.54 2.81 34.31
N PRO A 757 39.60 3.55 34.68
CA PRO A 757 40.55 3.14 35.72
C PRO A 757 39.90 2.86 37.09
N LYS A 758 38.80 3.54 37.42
CA LYS A 758 38.06 3.30 38.67
C LYS A 758 36.95 2.25 38.58
N ALA A 759 36.79 1.57 37.44
CA ALA A 759 35.68 0.63 37.23
C ALA A 759 35.62 -0.47 38.30
N ARG A 760 36.77 -1.05 38.69
CA ARG A 760 36.82 -2.07 39.76
C ARG A 760 36.38 -1.50 41.11
N GLU A 761 36.82 -0.29 41.45
CA GLU A 761 36.44 0.40 42.70
C GLU A 761 34.92 0.61 42.78
N VAL A 762 34.30 1.00 41.66
CA VAL A 762 32.86 1.26 41.59
C VAL A 762 32.04 -0.01 41.81
N ILE A 763 32.43 -1.12 41.19
CA ILE A 763 31.60 -2.34 41.22
C ILE A 763 31.85 -3.22 42.44
N ALA A 764 33.04 -3.18 43.04
CA ALA A 764 33.45 -4.11 44.09
C ALA A 764 32.48 -4.22 45.28
N PRO A 765 31.86 -3.14 45.79
CA PRO A 765 30.93 -3.23 46.92
C PRO A 765 29.67 -4.05 46.64
N PHE A 766 29.32 -4.27 45.37
CA PHE A 766 28.08 -4.92 44.97
C PHE A 766 28.27 -6.39 44.58
N VAL A 767 29.50 -6.85 44.42
CA VAL A 767 29.82 -8.19 43.93
C VAL A 767 29.98 -9.16 45.10
N GLU A 768 29.24 -10.27 45.07
CA GLU A 768 29.40 -11.37 46.02
C GLU A 768 29.64 -12.69 45.27
N GLY A 769 30.59 -13.48 45.76
CA GLY A 769 30.95 -14.79 45.18
C GLY A 769 32.00 -14.76 44.06
N ILE A 770 32.57 -13.59 43.74
CA ILE A 770 33.62 -13.43 42.71
C ILE A 770 34.78 -12.61 43.28
N ASP A 771 36.01 -13.13 43.19
CA ASP A 771 37.23 -12.40 43.53
C ASP A 771 37.64 -11.49 42.36
N LEU A 772 37.62 -10.17 42.57
CA LEU A 772 37.91 -9.16 41.55
C LEU A 772 39.40 -8.78 41.43
N SER A 773 40.30 -9.45 42.17
CA SER A 773 41.74 -9.21 42.04
C SER A 773 42.21 -9.46 40.60
N PRO A 774 43.21 -8.71 40.09
CA PRO A 774 43.74 -8.89 38.74
C PRO A 774 44.15 -10.33 38.42
N GLU A 775 44.67 -11.05 39.42
CA GLU A 775 45.12 -12.44 39.31
C GLU A 775 43.95 -13.42 39.19
N ALA A 776 42.90 -13.25 39.99
CA ALA A 776 41.72 -14.12 39.99
C ALA A 776 40.77 -13.83 38.82
N PHE A 777 40.64 -12.56 38.43
CA PHE A 777 39.75 -12.10 37.36
C PHE A 777 40.49 -11.33 36.26
N PRO A 778 41.34 -12.03 35.48
CA PRO A 778 42.16 -11.42 34.43
C PRO A 778 41.31 -11.00 33.22
N HIS A 779 41.91 -10.29 32.26
CA HIS A 779 41.20 -9.76 31.10
C HIS A 779 40.61 -10.92 30.30
N MET A 780 39.39 -10.73 29.78
CA MET A 780 38.64 -11.79 29.11
C MET A 780 38.35 -12.97 30.06
N ALA A 781 37.98 -12.67 31.31
CA ALA A 781 37.39 -13.62 32.26
C ALA A 781 35.86 -13.42 32.34
N VAL A 782 35.15 -14.49 32.67
CA VAL A 782 33.71 -14.49 32.97
C VAL A 782 33.45 -15.36 34.20
N ALA A 783 32.54 -14.94 35.07
CA ALA A 783 32.09 -15.74 36.19
C ALA A 783 30.61 -15.51 36.49
N GLU A 784 29.97 -16.53 37.08
CA GLU A 784 28.63 -16.44 37.64
C GLU A 784 28.74 -16.18 39.15
N GLY A 785 27.88 -15.31 39.67
CA GLY A 785 27.85 -14.92 41.09
C GLY A 785 26.60 -14.12 41.39
N THR A 786 26.69 -13.17 42.32
CA THR A 786 25.61 -12.20 42.56
C THR A 786 26.12 -10.76 42.54
N PHE A 787 25.25 -9.85 42.09
CA PHE A 787 25.47 -8.41 42.06
C PHE A 787 24.27 -7.72 42.69
N CYS A 788 24.45 -6.86 43.70
CA CYS A 788 23.34 -6.27 44.46
C CYS A 788 22.33 -7.34 44.96
N GLY A 789 22.81 -8.52 45.36
CA GLY A 789 21.97 -9.63 45.81
C GLY A 789 21.18 -10.37 44.72
N VAL A 790 21.34 -10.04 43.44
CA VAL A 790 20.68 -10.75 42.32
C VAL A 790 21.68 -11.57 41.49
N PRO A 791 21.26 -12.67 40.82
CA PRO A 791 22.17 -13.45 39.98
C PRO A 791 22.84 -12.59 38.91
N THR A 792 24.15 -12.78 38.71
CA THR A 792 24.89 -12.06 37.68
C THR A 792 25.82 -12.97 36.89
N ARG A 793 26.05 -12.59 35.63
CA ARG A 793 27.23 -13.00 34.85
C ARG A 793 28.11 -11.78 34.67
N LEU A 794 29.26 -11.79 35.34
CA LEU A 794 30.22 -10.71 35.28
C LEU A 794 31.26 -11.03 34.21
N PHE A 795 31.51 -10.09 33.30
CA PHE A 795 32.52 -10.21 32.24
C PHE A 795 33.58 -9.15 32.45
N ARG A 796 34.88 -9.51 32.42
CA ARG A 796 35.97 -8.53 32.32
C ARG A 796 36.32 -8.25 30.86
N VAL A 797 35.53 -7.42 30.22
CA VAL A 797 35.66 -7.05 28.80
C VAL A 797 35.67 -5.53 28.64
N SER A 798 36.30 -5.06 27.57
CA SER A 798 36.43 -3.64 27.28
C SER A 798 36.32 -3.40 25.78
N PHE A 799 35.46 -2.46 25.42
CA PHE A 799 35.37 -1.90 24.07
C PHE A 799 35.92 -0.47 24.01
N THR A 800 36.62 -0.03 25.06
CA THR A 800 37.19 1.32 25.20
C THR A 800 38.71 1.32 25.33
N GLY A 801 39.31 0.14 25.57
CA GLY A 801 40.73 -0.03 25.88
C GLY A 801 41.09 0.28 27.34
N GLU A 802 40.14 0.72 28.16
CA GLU A 802 40.30 0.88 29.61
C GLU A 802 40.01 -0.44 30.34
N LEU A 803 40.31 -0.49 31.64
CA LEU A 803 39.73 -1.49 32.54
C LEU A 803 38.20 -1.45 32.44
N GLY A 804 37.58 -2.62 32.25
CA GLY A 804 36.16 -2.70 31.95
C GLY A 804 35.49 -3.95 32.50
N PHE A 805 34.23 -3.78 32.91
CA PHE A 805 33.34 -4.84 33.35
C PHE A 805 31.98 -4.70 32.67
N GLU A 806 31.40 -5.81 32.25
CA GLU A 806 30.00 -5.89 31.84
C GLU A 806 29.23 -6.74 32.86
N ILE A 807 28.27 -6.10 33.51
CA ILE A 807 27.43 -6.69 34.55
C ILE A 807 26.13 -7.12 33.88
N ASN A 808 25.97 -8.43 33.67
CA ASN A 808 24.72 -8.98 33.15
C ASN A 808 23.85 -9.40 34.33
N VAL A 809 22.65 -8.83 34.44
CA VAL A 809 21.64 -9.20 35.45
C VAL A 809 20.29 -9.46 34.77
N PRO A 810 19.38 -10.24 35.38
CA PRO A 810 18.05 -10.42 34.82
C PRO A 810 17.38 -9.06 34.58
N ALA A 811 16.73 -8.91 33.43
CA ALA A 811 16.23 -7.62 32.94
C ALA A 811 15.35 -6.85 33.95
N ASP A 812 14.53 -7.57 34.73
CA ASP A 812 13.66 -6.99 35.76
C ASP A 812 14.42 -6.20 36.85
N TYR A 813 15.70 -6.50 37.06
CA TYR A 813 16.56 -5.82 38.04
C TYR A 813 17.47 -4.76 37.40
N GLY A 814 17.44 -4.61 36.08
CA GLY A 814 18.35 -3.73 35.33
C GLY A 814 18.35 -2.29 35.86
N ALA A 815 17.17 -1.68 36.01
CA ALA A 815 17.04 -0.31 36.51
C ALA A 815 17.60 -0.13 37.93
N ALA A 816 17.29 -1.05 38.85
CA ALA A 816 17.76 -0.96 40.24
C ALA A 816 19.29 -1.09 40.34
N VAL A 817 19.87 -2.03 39.60
CA VAL A 817 21.33 -2.23 39.57
C VAL A 817 22.02 -1.05 38.88
N TRP A 818 21.44 -0.53 37.79
CA TRP A 818 21.92 0.68 37.12
C TRP A 818 21.99 1.87 38.06
N SER A 819 20.92 2.16 38.80
CA SER A 819 20.89 3.28 39.73
C SER A 819 21.93 3.16 40.85
N ALA A 820 22.13 1.95 41.39
CA ALA A 820 23.17 1.70 42.40
C ALA A 820 24.60 1.93 41.86
N ILE A 821 24.88 1.43 40.64
CA ILE A 821 26.17 1.63 39.97
C ILE A 821 26.38 3.11 39.66
N ARG A 822 25.35 3.78 39.12
CA ARG A 822 25.39 5.20 38.74
C ARG A 822 25.71 6.08 39.94
N GLU A 823 25.01 5.92 41.06
CA GLU A 823 25.25 6.70 42.27
C GLU A 823 26.71 6.61 42.72
N ARG A 824 27.27 5.39 42.71
CA ARG A 824 28.67 5.18 43.08
C ARG A 824 29.65 5.74 42.06
N ALA A 825 29.36 5.60 40.77
CA ALA A 825 30.16 6.16 39.70
C ALA A 825 30.23 7.69 39.80
N GLU A 826 29.09 8.36 39.99
CA GLU A 826 29.01 9.81 40.17
C GLU A 826 29.79 10.27 41.41
N ALA A 827 29.72 9.54 42.52
CA ALA A 827 30.44 9.85 43.76
C ALA A 827 31.97 9.86 43.60
N VAL A 828 32.52 9.13 42.63
CA VAL A 828 33.97 9.12 42.33
C VAL A 828 34.36 9.99 41.12
N GLY A 829 33.43 10.83 40.65
CA GLY A 829 33.61 11.74 39.52
C GLY A 829 33.44 11.06 38.15
N GLY A 830 32.66 10.00 38.08
CA GLY A 830 32.29 9.32 36.84
C GLY A 830 31.09 9.95 36.14
N CYS A 831 30.70 9.38 34.99
CA CYS A 831 29.52 9.81 34.24
C CYS A 831 28.78 8.65 33.57
N LEU A 832 27.54 8.91 33.16
CA LEU A 832 26.88 8.13 32.12
C LEU A 832 27.46 8.54 30.76
N TYR A 833 27.50 7.62 29.79
CA TYR A 833 27.86 7.94 28.42
C TYR A 833 27.02 7.14 27.43
N GLY A 834 26.84 7.68 26.23
CA GLY A 834 26.02 7.06 25.18
C GLY A 834 26.83 6.41 24.05
N THR A 835 26.14 6.05 22.97
CA THR A 835 26.73 5.36 21.83
C THR A 835 27.76 6.20 21.08
N GLU A 836 27.63 7.53 21.02
CA GLU A 836 28.61 8.37 20.31
C GLU A 836 29.96 8.36 21.05
N THR A 837 29.94 8.56 22.36
CA THR A 837 31.13 8.41 23.21
C THR A 837 31.72 7.00 23.08
N MET A 838 30.88 5.95 23.04
CA MET A 838 31.33 4.58 22.80
C MET A 838 32.04 4.42 21.44
N HIS A 839 31.51 5.04 20.37
CA HIS A 839 32.12 5.04 19.04
C HIS A 839 33.47 5.76 18.98
N ILE A 840 33.65 6.85 19.74
CA ILE A 840 34.95 7.53 19.82
C ILE A 840 35.95 6.69 20.60
N LEU A 841 35.56 6.18 21.78
CA LEU A 841 36.47 5.42 22.65
C LEU A 841 36.98 4.14 22.00
N ARG A 842 36.12 3.44 21.22
CA ARG A 842 36.52 2.26 20.44
C ARG A 842 37.40 2.63 19.25
N ALA A 843 37.13 3.76 18.59
CA ALA A 843 37.91 4.22 17.43
C ALA A 843 39.32 4.65 17.84
N GLU A 844 39.48 5.29 19.01
CA GLU A 844 40.79 5.59 19.58
C GLU A 844 41.66 4.33 19.77
N LYS A 845 41.04 3.15 19.92
CA LYS A 845 41.69 1.85 20.10
C LYS A 845 41.81 1.00 18.84
N GLY A 846 41.32 1.44 17.69
CA GLY A 846 41.37 0.65 16.47
C GLY A 846 40.32 -0.46 16.36
N TYR A 847 39.26 -0.43 17.18
CA TYR A 847 38.20 -1.45 17.12
C TYR A 847 37.14 -1.10 16.06
N ILE A 848 36.65 -2.12 15.35
CA ILE A 848 35.68 -1.94 14.27
C ILE A 848 34.24 -1.89 14.79
N ILE A 849 33.33 -1.33 14.00
CA ILE A 849 31.89 -1.55 14.10
C ILE A 849 31.39 -2.22 12.83
N VAL A 850 30.82 -3.41 12.95
CA VAL A 850 30.21 -4.11 11.82
C VAL A 850 29.02 -3.28 11.29
N GLY A 851 29.03 -3.01 9.99
CA GLY A 851 28.04 -2.18 9.31
C GLY A 851 28.48 -0.73 9.08
N GLN A 852 29.50 -0.24 9.81
CA GLN A 852 30.11 1.07 9.61
C GLN A 852 31.50 0.93 8.98
N ASP A 853 32.39 0.15 9.60
CA ASP A 853 33.73 -0.13 9.06
C ASP A 853 33.76 -1.36 8.14
N THR A 854 32.62 -2.04 8.01
CA THR A 854 32.40 -3.16 7.10
C THR A 854 31.11 -2.94 6.31
N ASP A 855 31.15 -3.09 4.99
CA ASP A 855 30.03 -2.80 4.08
C ASP A 855 29.47 -4.06 3.36
N GLY A 856 29.78 -5.25 3.89
CA GLY A 856 29.48 -6.52 3.26
C GLY A 856 30.51 -6.99 2.23
N THR A 857 31.55 -6.19 1.93
CA THR A 857 32.66 -6.53 1.03
C THR A 857 34.04 -6.54 1.72
N VAL A 858 34.05 -6.35 3.03
CA VAL A 858 35.25 -6.35 3.88
C VAL A 858 35.47 -7.74 4.46
N THR A 859 36.65 -8.32 4.21
CA THR A 859 37.08 -9.58 4.84
C THR A 859 37.69 -9.30 6.22
N PRO A 860 37.87 -10.33 7.08
CA PRO A 860 38.59 -10.14 8.33
C PRO A 860 40.01 -9.58 8.13
N ASP A 861 40.69 -9.91 7.02
CA ASP A 861 42.01 -9.33 6.72
C ASP A 861 41.93 -7.86 6.32
N ASP A 862 40.96 -7.50 5.48
CA ASP A 862 40.72 -6.11 5.09
C ASP A 862 40.44 -5.24 6.33
N ALA A 863 39.67 -5.76 7.31
CA ALA A 863 39.36 -5.10 8.57
C ALA A 863 40.53 -5.03 9.58
N GLY A 864 41.71 -5.58 9.25
CA GLY A 864 42.85 -5.63 10.19
C GLY A 864 42.73 -6.71 11.27
N LEU A 865 41.82 -7.66 11.10
CA LEU A 865 41.49 -8.74 12.04
C LEU A 865 41.95 -10.12 11.56
N ALA A 866 42.98 -10.18 10.71
CA ALA A 866 43.55 -11.44 10.23
C ALA A 866 44.05 -12.35 11.39
N TRP A 867 44.40 -11.77 12.53
CA TRP A 867 44.78 -12.50 13.74
C TRP A 867 43.61 -13.33 14.32
N ALA A 868 42.36 -12.93 14.05
CA ALA A 868 41.16 -13.64 14.46
C ALA A 868 40.74 -14.74 13.46
N VAL A 869 41.54 -15.02 12.42
CA VAL A 869 41.29 -16.12 11.47
C VAL A 869 42.28 -17.25 11.74
N SER A 870 41.77 -18.42 12.15
CA SER A 870 42.62 -19.57 12.43
C SER A 870 43.24 -20.13 11.15
N LYS A 871 44.57 -20.23 11.13
CA LYS A 871 45.31 -20.91 10.06
C LYS A 871 45.35 -22.44 10.23
N LYS A 872 44.93 -22.95 11.40
CA LYS A 872 44.97 -24.38 11.74
C LYS A 872 43.66 -25.10 11.46
N LYS A 873 42.54 -24.37 11.42
CA LYS A 873 41.22 -24.94 11.14
C LYS A 873 41.15 -25.33 9.66
N THR A 874 40.69 -26.54 9.41
CA THR A 874 40.45 -27.03 8.05
C THR A 874 39.12 -26.54 7.50
N ASP A 875 38.18 -26.20 8.38
CA ASP A 875 36.83 -25.78 8.01
C ASP A 875 36.23 -24.73 8.96
N PHE A 876 35.40 -23.86 8.38
CA PHE A 876 34.44 -22.94 9.00
C PHE A 876 33.67 -22.20 7.89
N VAL A 877 32.47 -21.69 8.21
CA VAL A 877 31.63 -20.92 7.27
C VAL A 877 32.41 -19.72 6.72
N GLY A 878 32.73 -19.74 5.43
CA GLY A 878 33.49 -18.68 4.74
C GLY A 878 34.95 -18.97 4.46
N ILE A 879 35.55 -20.04 5.01
CA ILE A 879 36.98 -20.36 4.80
C ILE A 879 37.34 -20.55 3.33
N ARG A 880 36.41 -21.13 2.55
CA ARG A 880 36.56 -21.35 1.12
C ARG A 880 36.40 -20.05 0.33
N GLY A 881 35.49 -19.17 0.77
CA GLY A 881 35.27 -17.85 0.19
C GLY A 881 36.55 -17.02 0.24
N LEU A 882 37.19 -16.97 1.42
CA LEU A 882 38.46 -16.25 1.67
C LEU A 882 39.61 -16.62 0.71
N LYS A 883 39.57 -17.82 0.09
CA LYS A 883 40.60 -18.30 -0.84
C LYS A 883 40.33 -17.93 -2.30
N ARG A 884 39.23 -17.24 -2.60
CA ARG A 884 38.89 -16.86 -3.99
C ARG A 884 39.88 -15.80 -4.51
N PRO A 885 40.18 -15.78 -5.82
CA PRO A 885 41.16 -14.86 -6.39
C PRO A 885 40.95 -13.38 -6.03
N ASP A 886 39.70 -12.91 -5.98
CA ASP A 886 39.40 -11.53 -5.61
C ASP A 886 39.65 -11.20 -4.13
N LEU A 887 39.58 -12.18 -3.23
CA LEU A 887 39.82 -11.97 -1.80
C LEU A 887 41.30 -12.11 -1.43
N THR A 888 42.12 -12.66 -2.34
CA THR A 888 43.56 -12.83 -2.16
C THR A 888 44.40 -11.90 -3.05
N ARG A 889 43.78 -11.08 -3.91
CA ARG A 889 44.53 -10.16 -4.80
C ARG A 889 45.11 -8.97 -4.03
N SER A 890 46.13 -8.34 -4.62
CA SER A 890 46.53 -6.98 -4.28
C SER A 890 45.49 -5.95 -4.75
N GLY A 891 45.57 -4.73 -4.24
CA GLY A 891 44.64 -3.64 -4.56
C GLY A 891 43.30 -3.74 -3.86
N ARG A 892 43.17 -4.57 -2.81
CA ARG A 892 41.95 -4.61 -1.98
C ARG A 892 41.93 -3.40 -1.06
N LYS A 893 40.73 -2.92 -0.74
CA LYS A 893 40.57 -1.87 0.27
C LYS A 893 40.84 -2.47 1.64
N GLN A 894 41.74 -1.86 2.38
CA GLN A 894 42.16 -2.27 3.72
C GLN A 894 41.85 -1.13 4.68
N LEU A 895 41.33 -1.48 5.85
CA LEU A 895 41.00 -0.54 6.90
C LEU A 895 42.31 -0.01 7.51
N VAL A 896 42.44 1.30 7.55
CA VAL A 896 43.60 2.04 8.05
C VAL A 896 43.15 3.27 8.83
N GLY A 897 44.02 3.81 9.67
CA GLY A 897 43.79 5.10 10.31
C GLY A 897 44.12 6.25 9.37
N LEU A 898 43.48 7.40 9.59
CA LEU A 898 43.79 8.67 8.92
C LEU A 898 44.00 9.77 9.98
N LYS A 899 45.00 10.62 9.74
CA LYS A 899 45.19 11.89 10.45
C LYS A 899 45.08 13.03 9.45
N THR A 900 44.21 13.99 9.68
CA THR A 900 44.17 15.20 8.86
C THR A 900 45.44 16.02 9.06
N LYS A 901 45.95 16.63 7.98
CA LYS A 901 47.11 17.53 8.06
C LYS A 901 46.78 18.78 8.89
N ASP A 902 45.57 19.31 8.73
CA ASP A 902 44.99 20.19 9.74
C ASP A 902 44.29 19.35 10.80
N ARG A 903 44.95 19.20 11.95
CA ARG A 903 44.55 18.35 13.07
C ARG A 903 43.21 18.74 13.70
N LEU A 904 42.70 19.94 13.42
CA LEU A 904 41.41 20.43 13.93
C LEU A 904 40.23 20.06 13.03
N ILE A 905 40.49 19.64 11.79
CA ILE A 905 39.45 19.24 10.85
C ILE A 905 39.09 17.78 11.09
N VAL A 906 37.81 17.50 11.38
CA VAL A 906 37.24 16.16 11.30
C VAL A 906 36.75 15.93 9.87
N PRO A 907 37.20 14.87 9.17
CA PRO A 907 36.70 14.57 7.83
C PRO A 907 35.28 13.99 7.88
N ASP A 908 34.48 14.18 6.83
CA ASP A 908 33.13 13.62 6.76
C ASP A 908 33.19 12.09 6.56
N GLU A 909 32.42 11.34 7.35
CA GLU A 909 32.18 9.92 7.10
C GLU A 909 31.54 9.72 5.72
N GLY A 910 32.03 8.75 4.94
CA GLY A 910 31.66 8.56 3.52
C GLY A 910 32.47 9.42 2.53
N GLY A 911 33.32 10.33 3.01
CA GLY A 911 34.22 11.13 2.17
C GLY A 911 35.11 10.25 1.28
N GLN A 912 35.12 10.53 -0.03
CA GLN A 912 35.89 9.75 -1.01
C GLN A 912 37.35 10.15 -1.00
N ILE A 913 38.25 9.16 -1.13
CA ILE A 913 39.70 9.37 -1.02
C ILE A 913 40.36 9.23 -2.39
N VAL A 914 41.19 10.19 -2.77
CA VAL A 914 41.95 10.22 -4.03
C VAL A 914 43.44 10.50 -3.78
N VAL A 915 44.29 10.13 -4.75
CA VAL A 915 45.73 10.45 -4.72
C VAL A 915 45.99 11.91 -5.07
N ASP A 916 45.26 12.45 -6.04
CA ASP A 916 45.42 13.83 -6.53
C ASP A 916 44.05 14.51 -6.60
N PRO A 917 43.82 15.59 -5.82
CA PRO A 917 42.54 16.29 -5.81
C PRO A 917 42.29 17.13 -7.08
N ASN A 918 43.29 17.28 -7.95
CA ASN A 918 43.18 18.03 -9.21
C ASN A 918 42.92 17.14 -10.43
N GLN A 919 42.76 15.82 -10.22
CA GLN A 919 42.51 14.90 -11.32
C GLN A 919 41.22 15.28 -12.09
N PRO A 920 41.18 15.15 -13.43
CA PRO A 920 39.97 15.40 -14.20
C PRO A 920 38.79 14.56 -13.70
N LYS A 921 37.60 15.15 -13.68
CA LYS A 921 36.39 14.43 -13.29
C LYS A 921 35.96 13.49 -14.43
N PRO A 922 35.55 12.24 -14.14
CA PRO A 922 35.50 11.61 -12.82
C PRO A 922 36.89 11.21 -12.30
N MET A 923 37.15 11.47 -11.01
CA MET A 923 38.39 11.11 -10.34
C MET A 923 38.41 9.61 -9.99
N THR A 924 39.60 9.00 -9.99
CA THR A 924 39.84 7.64 -9.52
C THR A 924 39.84 7.61 -8.00
N MET A 925 38.84 6.95 -7.41
CA MET A 925 38.70 6.80 -5.96
C MET A 925 39.49 5.60 -5.45
N LEU A 926 40.33 5.80 -4.45
CA LEU A 926 41.05 4.73 -3.76
C LEU A 926 40.22 4.07 -2.65
N GLY A 927 39.25 4.79 -2.11
CA GLY A 927 38.65 4.42 -0.84
C GLY A 927 37.68 5.46 -0.31
N HIS A 928 37.24 5.26 0.93
CA HIS A 928 36.37 6.19 1.64
C HIS A 928 36.63 6.15 3.14
N VAL A 929 36.31 7.25 3.81
CA VAL A 929 36.27 7.35 5.28
C VAL A 929 35.09 6.55 5.81
N THR A 930 35.31 5.67 6.79
CA THR A 930 34.26 4.85 7.42
C THR A 930 33.82 5.41 8.76
N SER A 931 34.77 5.91 9.54
CA SER A 931 34.56 6.45 10.88
C SER A 931 35.37 7.73 11.06
N ALA A 932 34.83 8.80 11.62
CA ALA A 932 35.59 10.04 11.83
C ALA A 932 35.11 10.85 13.03
N TYR A 933 36.05 11.24 13.90
CA TYR A 933 35.72 11.87 15.18
C TYR A 933 36.74 12.93 15.57
N TRP A 934 36.30 13.87 16.40
CA TRP A 934 37.21 14.63 17.27
C TRP A 934 37.54 13.78 18.51
N SER A 935 38.82 13.60 18.82
CA SER A 935 39.26 12.94 20.06
C SER A 935 39.72 13.99 21.06
N GLU A 936 38.90 14.22 22.08
CA GLU A 936 39.24 15.12 23.18
C GLU A 936 40.39 14.58 24.05
N ASN A 937 40.60 13.26 24.06
CA ASN A 937 41.72 12.63 24.75
C ASN A 937 43.06 12.88 24.06
N LEU A 938 43.06 13.02 22.73
CA LEU A 938 44.26 13.24 21.92
C LEU A 938 44.44 14.72 21.52
N GLY A 939 43.38 15.53 21.59
CA GLY A 939 43.37 16.94 21.18
C GLY A 939 43.47 17.14 19.66
N HIS A 940 43.00 16.16 18.88
CA HIS A 940 42.94 16.24 17.42
C HIS A 940 41.91 15.27 16.83
N SER A 941 41.56 15.45 15.56
CA SER A 941 40.72 14.51 14.82
C SER A 941 41.40 13.16 14.56
N ILE A 942 40.59 12.11 14.50
CA ILE A 942 40.97 10.75 14.13
C ILE A 942 39.94 10.20 13.16
N ALA A 943 40.35 9.31 12.25
CA ALA A 943 39.42 8.66 11.35
C ALA A 943 39.91 7.27 10.92
N PHE A 944 38.98 6.42 10.53
CA PHE A 944 39.24 5.19 9.80
C PHE A 944 38.83 5.34 8.34
N ALA A 945 39.51 4.60 7.47
CA ALA A 945 39.15 4.52 6.07
C ALA A 945 39.47 3.17 5.47
N LEU A 946 38.63 2.74 4.53
CA LEU A 946 38.90 1.63 3.64
C LEU A 946 39.64 2.16 2.40
N VAL A 947 40.96 1.92 2.33
CA VAL A 947 41.83 2.44 1.27
C VAL A 947 42.45 1.29 0.49
N ALA A 948 42.41 1.35 -0.85
CA ALA A 948 43.07 0.36 -1.71
C ALA A 948 44.57 0.25 -1.41
N ASP A 949 45.02 -0.95 -1.03
CA ASP A 949 46.36 -1.25 -0.51
C ASP A 949 46.76 -0.37 0.69
N GLY A 950 45.80 0.03 1.52
CA GLY A 950 45.98 1.02 2.59
C GLY A 950 47.19 0.76 3.48
N ARG A 951 47.47 -0.50 3.85
CA ARG A 951 48.62 -0.83 4.71
C ARG A 951 49.98 -0.55 4.05
N ALA A 952 50.06 -0.66 2.72
CA ALA A 952 51.27 -0.34 1.96
C ALA A 952 51.47 1.18 1.78
N ARG A 953 50.47 1.99 2.15
CA ARG A 953 50.45 3.46 2.00
C ARG A 953 50.74 4.20 3.30
N MET A 954 51.27 3.53 4.31
CA MET A 954 51.51 4.12 5.62
C MET A 954 52.43 5.36 5.52
N GLY A 955 52.00 6.49 6.06
CA GLY A 955 52.67 7.79 5.97
C GLY A 955 52.42 8.57 4.65
N GLU A 956 51.74 7.97 3.66
CA GLU A 956 51.36 8.66 2.42
C GLU A 956 50.30 9.73 2.71
N THR A 957 50.40 10.86 2.01
CA THR A 957 49.35 11.89 2.03
C THR A 957 48.34 11.64 0.91
N LEU A 958 47.07 11.51 1.28
CA LEU A 958 45.93 11.37 0.38
C LEU A 958 44.97 12.55 0.57
N TYR A 959 43.95 12.65 -0.27
CA TYR A 959 43.05 13.79 -0.29
C TYR A 959 41.58 13.37 -0.32
N ILE A 960 40.74 14.12 0.41
CA ILE A 960 39.29 13.98 0.43
C ILE A 960 38.69 15.25 -0.21
N PRO A 961 38.38 15.22 -1.52
CA PRO A 961 37.75 16.34 -2.19
C PRO A 961 36.25 16.40 -1.86
N LEU A 962 35.82 17.53 -1.33
CA LEU A 962 34.41 17.89 -1.10
C LEU A 962 33.98 18.95 -2.13
N ALA A 963 32.72 19.37 -2.08
CA ALA A 963 32.18 20.32 -3.06
C ALA A 963 32.87 21.70 -3.00
N ASP A 964 33.30 22.11 -1.81
CA ASP A 964 33.79 23.44 -1.47
C ASP A 964 35.24 23.46 -0.96
N LYS A 965 35.77 22.33 -0.49
CA LYS A 965 37.12 22.22 0.07
C LYS A 965 37.76 20.86 -0.23
N THR A 966 39.08 20.77 -0.06
CA THR A 966 39.81 19.50 -0.09
C THR A 966 40.55 19.32 1.23
N ILE A 967 40.37 18.15 1.86
CA ILE A 967 41.05 17.81 3.12
C ILE A 967 42.23 16.91 2.81
N ALA A 968 43.44 17.32 3.18
CA ALA A 968 44.62 16.46 3.11
C ALA A 968 44.73 15.58 4.36
N VAL A 969 44.94 14.28 4.17
CA VAL A 969 45.04 13.27 5.23
C VAL A 969 46.31 12.45 5.07
N GLU A 970 46.90 12.01 6.17
CA GLU A 970 48.02 11.07 6.23
C GLU A 970 47.51 9.70 6.67
N VAL A 971 47.87 8.65 5.91
CA VAL A 971 47.53 7.26 6.26
C VAL A 971 48.38 6.81 7.45
N THR A 972 47.75 6.25 8.48
CA THR A 972 48.37 5.85 9.74
C THR A 972 47.82 4.53 10.29
N ASP A 973 48.34 4.10 11.43
CA ASP A 973 47.84 2.95 12.18
C ASP A 973 46.45 3.26 12.76
N MET A 974 45.59 2.25 12.90
CA MET A 974 44.24 2.43 13.44
C MET A 974 44.22 2.66 14.96
N VAL A 975 45.29 2.29 15.68
CA VAL A 975 45.37 2.48 17.13
C VAL A 975 45.99 3.84 17.44
N PHE A 976 45.14 4.81 17.78
CA PHE A 976 45.56 6.18 18.05
C PHE A 976 45.99 6.41 19.51
N LEU A 977 45.48 5.60 20.45
CA LEU A 977 45.69 5.75 21.89
C LEU A 977 46.09 4.41 22.53
N ASP A 978 47.18 4.43 23.31
CA ASP A 978 47.68 3.28 24.10
C ASP A 978 47.84 1.98 23.28
N LYS A 979 48.69 2.01 22.26
CA LYS A 979 48.89 0.86 21.35
C LYS A 979 49.34 -0.42 22.06
N GLU A 980 50.11 -0.29 23.15
CA GLU A 980 50.57 -1.42 23.96
C GLU A 980 49.50 -1.98 24.91
N GLY A 981 48.36 -1.29 25.07
CA GLY A 981 47.25 -1.74 25.89
C GLY A 981 47.53 -1.70 27.40
N ALA A 982 48.41 -0.81 27.86
CA ALA A 982 48.83 -0.74 29.25
C ALA A 982 47.66 -0.43 30.20
N ARG A 983 46.63 0.27 29.70
CA ARG A 983 45.48 0.74 30.49
C ARG A 983 44.39 -0.32 30.72
N LEU A 984 44.47 -1.47 30.05
CA LEU A 984 43.48 -2.54 30.18
C LEU A 984 43.40 -3.15 31.59
N ASN A 985 44.48 -3.05 32.38
CA ASN A 985 44.60 -3.69 33.69
C ASN A 985 44.26 -2.79 34.89
N GLY A 986 43.96 -1.51 34.64
CA GLY A 986 43.71 -0.50 35.67
C GLY A 986 44.94 0.31 36.03
#